data_AF-A0AAI9YYQ2-F1
#
_entry.id   AF-A0AAI9YYQ2-F1
#
_cell.length_a   1.000
_cell.length_b   1.000
_cell.length_c   1.000
_cell.angle_alpha   90.00
_cell.angle_beta   90.00
_cell.angle_gamma   90.00
#
_symmetry.space_group_name_H-M   'P 1'
#
loop_
_entity.id
_entity.type
_entity.pdbx_description
1 polymer ?
#
loop_
_entity_poly.entity_id
_entity_poly.type
_entity_poly.pdbx_seq_one_letter_code
_entity_poly.pdbx_strand_id
1 'polypeptide(L)'
;MMSAPIQPDEVRIDHDATAASRKQQANAAVARANADNLRDDPEARAAFLSTFSAEEERSIINKVDKAFLLLIGVMFMIKQIDQTNAANVRVLQAGESRNIMKELDMTSDQYNWVGSIYGIAYIIFEAPSNLLLKRMSPHLWQSRIFLTWGIITACQAAAQNRHQLYAMRFLLGMFEAGMFPGIMAQLSSWYRTDEIGKPVTWFFAMSNLAGIIGSILCYGISYMNGIRGISAWRWVYLLEGLATIVFSGVVFWLLPDYPKSPRSSRFLTEREQEFVEARLPENAPLTNDPDFAGKEIWAALRTPLIWSFMLSQTLINIGGYALTWYLPTIVTNLGFVGLPRNQLLNMPPAFAAIVGLIFSAWFMSRAYIVRPAYIMILMSGMVVCFVLFFTITNRYGIYISCILGTLFYQSYFIPFWAWRSATLSGSTGTAFTLGLQSGIAQLGGVIGPQLFQSKFAYNGYKTSFAIAAATTIASFVANLWTWWLTRNTEYDVMRVRRKILKARKLGKVNFDDDIRVFEERRFYDGFKRQGGDSEWWIKGEPVENVWGPRRSVNSRNFTDPKITHFGPDSTLSEGPHIPSSQPVMSASPALTQLLEKVIPQGDRSSLRSDVIPAILDAISGIAKTLQASQHVSLAGTANAFGDDQLNVDVLSENVMREAIARCPSIQTASSEEDPIEKPARPQASAGANEIPASSEEYTVAFDPLDGSSIIAPNWTVGTIVGIWDGRTAVGQSPVEKQIAAIIGVIGPRTTAIVAVRIPGADSACFEIGYGPNGVADCEVIRPVVKLADTPFKTRYFAPANLRHAADDERYSALITRFIKEKYTLRYCGGLVPDIVHALVKGHGVYVMPVTPGVLPKLRFLYELYPIALIMECAGGQAIDPTDGRPLLEKIQKDCDGRAGLICGTTEEVRIVKQVLLG
;
A
#
# COMPACT_ATOMS: atom_id res chain seq x y z
N MET A 1 1.66 70.80 -8.59
CA MET A 1 2.21 70.03 -9.72
C MET A 1 2.15 68.57 -9.36
N MET A 2 1.35 67.80 -10.10
CA MET A 2 1.04 66.39 -9.85
C MET A 2 2.29 65.51 -10.04
N SER A 3 2.60 64.69 -9.04
CA SER A 3 3.52 63.56 -9.15
C SER A 3 2.76 62.35 -9.70
N ALA A 4 3.16 61.85 -10.86
CA ALA A 4 2.70 60.57 -11.40
C ALA A 4 3.28 59.39 -10.59
N PRO A 5 2.53 58.28 -10.40
CA PRO A 5 3.04 57.10 -9.70
C PRO A 5 3.80 56.17 -10.66
N ILE A 6 4.92 55.63 -10.18
CA ILE A 6 5.67 54.54 -10.80
C ILE A 6 4.94 53.23 -10.48
N GLN A 7 4.55 52.46 -11.51
CA GLN A 7 3.94 51.13 -11.34
C GLN A 7 4.98 50.10 -10.89
N PRO A 8 4.62 49.13 -10.02
CA PRO A 8 5.49 48.00 -9.71
C PRO A 8 5.45 46.97 -10.85
N ASP A 9 6.63 46.52 -11.28
CA ASP A 9 6.79 45.45 -12.28
C ASP A 9 6.09 44.16 -11.79
N GLU A 10 5.09 43.75 -12.55
CA GLU A 10 4.38 42.50 -12.37
C GLU A 10 5.34 41.36 -12.78
N VAL A 11 5.97 40.70 -11.80
CA VAL A 11 6.73 39.46 -12.03
C VAL A 11 5.75 38.40 -12.48
N ARG A 12 5.58 38.30 -13.79
CA ARG A 12 4.87 37.22 -14.45
C ARG A 12 5.67 35.94 -14.23
N ILE A 13 5.29 35.16 -13.22
CA ILE A 13 5.85 33.81 -13.02
C ILE A 13 5.46 33.00 -14.25
N ASP A 14 6.44 32.82 -15.13
CA ASP A 14 6.30 31.99 -16.30
C ASP A 14 6.28 30.51 -15.85
N HIS A 15 5.06 29.99 -15.66
CA HIS A 15 4.83 28.61 -15.27
C HIS A 15 5.45 27.61 -16.26
N ASP A 16 5.68 28.01 -17.51
CA ASP A 16 6.30 27.15 -18.54
C ASP A 16 7.82 27.04 -18.34
N ALA A 17 8.49 28.10 -17.85
CA ALA A 17 9.93 28.10 -17.57
C ALA A 17 10.29 27.23 -16.34
N THR A 18 9.43 27.22 -15.31
CA THR A 18 9.61 26.36 -14.13
C THR A 18 9.32 24.88 -14.45
N ALA A 19 8.38 24.61 -15.35
CA ALA A 19 8.12 23.26 -15.86
C ALA A 19 9.29 22.74 -16.73
N ALA A 20 9.92 23.60 -17.54
CA ALA A 20 11.10 23.25 -18.33
C ALA A 20 12.31 22.89 -17.46
N SER A 21 12.57 23.69 -16.41
CA SER A 21 13.64 23.42 -15.44
C SER A 21 13.42 22.09 -14.69
N ARG A 22 12.18 21.79 -14.28
CA ARG A 22 11.83 20.50 -13.66
C ARG A 22 11.95 19.33 -14.64
N LYS A 23 11.56 19.52 -15.91
CA LYS A 23 11.77 18.54 -16.99
C LYS A 23 13.25 18.23 -17.21
N GLN A 24 14.11 19.24 -17.13
CA GLN A 24 15.55 19.09 -17.35
C GLN A 24 16.23 18.37 -16.17
N GLN A 25 15.82 18.67 -14.93
CA GLN A 25 16.24 17.91 -13.74
C GLN A 25 15.70 16.47 -13.74
N ALA A 26 14.46 16.24 -14.20
CA ALA A 26 13.88 14.91 -14.36
C ALA A 26 14.65 14.07 -15.40
N ASN A 27 14.97 14.66 -16.55
CA ASN A 27 15.74 13.99 -17.59
C ASN A 27 17.18 13.69 -17.13
N ALA A 28 17.78 14.56 -16.31
CA ALA A 28 19.09 14.32 -15.71
C ALA A 28 19.06 13.23 -14.61
N ALA A 29 17.96 13.10 -13.86
CA ALA A 29 17.75 12.01 -12.90
C ALA A 29 17.49 10.66 -13.58
N VAL A 30 16.67 10.65 -14.63
CA VAL A 30 16.42 9.47 -15.48
C VAL A 30 17.68 9.02 -16.22
N ALA A 31 18.56 9.95 -16.62
CA ALA A 31 19.84 9.62 -17.24
C ALA A 31 20.92 9.14 -16.25
N ARG A 32 20.73 9.36 -14.94
CA ARG A 32 21.63 8.88 -13.87
C ARG A 32 21.23 7.51 -13.33
N ALA A 33 19.95 7.13 -13.40
CA ALA A 33 19.51 5.78 -13.09
C ALA A 33 19.80 4.86 -14.30
N ASN A 34 20.42 3.70 -14.09
CA ASN A 34 20.43 2.65 -15.12
C ASN A 34 18.97 2.37 -15.51
N ALA A 35 18.64 2.64 -16.77
CA ALA A 35 17.28 2.91 -17.27
C ALA A 35 16.30 1.72 -17.25
N ASP A 36 16.62 0.61 -16.58
CA ASP A 36 15.83 -0.60 -16.73
C ASP A 36 14.74 -0.78 -15.67
N ASN A 37 14.89 -0.30 -14.41
CA ASN A 37 13.83 -0.39 -13.40
C ASN A 37 13.92 0.68 -12.30
N LEU A 38 13.20 1.81 -12.46
CA LEU A 38 13.00 2.82 -11.39
C LEU A 38 12.26 2.30 -10.14
N ARG A 39 11.85 1.02 -10.11
CA ARG A 39 11.11 0.42 -8.99
C ARG A 39 12.02 -0.05 -7.85
N ASP A 40 13.30 -0.30 -8.15
CA ASP A 40 14.28 -0.84 -7.21
C ASP A 40 14.92 0.25 -6.33
N ASP A 41 14.70 1.53 -6.66
CA ASP A 41 15.12 2.70 -5.89
C ASP A 41 13.89 3.56 -5.52
N PRO A 42 13.36 3.46 -4.29
CA PRO A 42 12.19 4.22 -3.85
C PRO A 42 12.38 5.73 -3.87
N GLU A 43 13.60 6.23 -3.68
CA GLU A 43 13.90 7.68 -3.68
C GLU A 43 14.00 8.21 -5.10
N ALA A 44 14.69 7.52 -6.01
CA ALA A 44 14.68 7.87 -7.43
C ALA A 44 13.28 7.75 -8.04
N ARG A 45 12.50 6.75 -7.62
CA ARG A 45 11.08 6.59 -7.97
C ARG A 45 10.26 7.79 -7.52
N ALA A 46 10.36 8.17 -6.25
CA ALA A 46 9.62 9.29 -5.69
C ALA A 46 10.03 10.62 -6.35
N ALA A 47 11.33 10.85 -6.52
CA ALA A 47 11.87 12.02 -7.22
C ALA A 47 11.38 12.07 -8.67
N PHE A 48 11.45 10.97 -9.42
CA PHE A 48 10.96 10.89 -10.80
C PHE A 48 9.45 11.15 -10.88
N LEU A 49 8.63 10.52 -10.03
CA LEU A 49 7.19 10.72 -9.99
C LEU A 49 6.81 12.17 -9.61
N SER A 50 7.59 12.82 -8.74
CA SER A 50 7.39 14.22 -8.34
C SER A 50 7.54 15.22 -9.50
N THR A 51 8.19 14.79 -10.60
CA THR A 51 8.40 15.64 -11.79
C THR A 51 7.16 15.76 -12.67
N PHE A 52 6.09 15.01 -12.38
CA PHE A 52 4.82 15.04 -13.11
C PHE A 52 3.77 15.82 -12.34
N SER A 53 3.08 16.73 -13.03
CA SER A 53 1.91 17.41 -12.46
C SER A 53 0.67 16.51 -12.46
N ALA A 54 -0.35 16.87 -11.66
CA ALA A 54 -1.65 16.19 -11.66
C ALA A 54 -2.34 16.18 -13.04
N GLU A 55 -2.10 17.23 -13.83
CA GLU A 55 -2.66 17.37 -15.18
C GLU A 55 -1.93 16.47 -16.18
N GLU A 56 -0.60 16.36 -16.08
CA GLU A 56 0.20 15.44 -16.88
C GLU A 56 -0.15 13.99 -16.58
N GLU A 57 -0.24 13.59 -15.30
CA GLU A 57 -0.71 12.24 -14.90
C GLU A 57 -2.07 11.94 -15.55
N ARG A 58 -3.04 12.85 -15.40
CA ARG A 58 -4.38 12.67 -15.98
C ARG A 58 -4.34 12.56 -17.50
N SER A 59 -3.49 13.33 -18.17
CA SER A 59 -3.30 13.28 -19.62
C SER A 59 -2.75 11.91 -20.07
N ILE A 60 -1.74 11.40 -19.38
CA ILE A 60 -1.13 10.09 -19.66
C ILE A 60 -2.17 8.98 -19.48
N ILE A 61 -2.90 8.97 -18.36
CA ILE A 61 -3.94 7.96 -18.12
C ILE A 61 -5.07 8.06 -19.15
N ASN A 62 -5.44 9.25 -19.61
CA ASN A 62 -6.42 9.40 -20.68
C ASN A 62 -5.93 8.81 -22.02
N LYS A 63 -4.62 8.86 -22.32
CA LYS A 63 -4.06 8.19 -23.51
C LYS A 63 -4.18 6.67 -23.38
N VAL A 64 -3.81 6.12 -22.22
CA VAL A 64 -3.95 4.68 -21.90
C VAL A 64 -5.42 4.27 -22.00
N ASP A 65 -6.33 5.03 -21.41
CA ASP A 65 -7.77 4.78 -21.45
C ASP A 65 -8.32 4.75 -22.89
N LYS A 66 -7.88 5.68 -23.75
CA LYS A 66 -8.28 5.70 -25.16
C LYS A 66 -7.76 4.48 -25.93
N ALA A 67 -6.55 4.03 -25.61
CA ALA A 67 -5.94 2.86 -26.25
C ALA A 67 -6.62 1.55 -25.83
N PHE A 68 -7.03 1.43 -24.55
CA PHE A 68 -7.58 0.18 -24.01
C PHE A 68 -9.11 0.14 -23.97
N LEU A 69 -9.78 1.10 -23.35
CA LEU A 69 -11.17 0.95 -22.90
C LEU A 69 -12.13 0.58 -24.04
N LEU A 70 -12.04 1.27 -25.18
CA LEU A 70 -12.92 0.97 -26.32
C LEU A 70 -12.66 -0.44 -26.85
N LEU A 71 -11.40 -0.79 -27.10
CA LEU A 71 -11.03 -2.07 -27.69
C LEU A 71 -11.39 -3.25 -26.77
N ILE A 72 -10.98 -3.21 -25.50
CA ILE A 72 -11.28 -4.28 -24.53
C ILE A 72 -12.80 -4.38 -24.30
N GLY A 73 -13.51 -3.25 -24.35
CA GLY A 73 -14.96 -3.19 -24.23
C GLY A 73 -15.63 -3.93 -25.38
N VAL A 74 -15.23 -3.66 -26.63
CA VAL A 74 -15.75 -4.35 -27.81
C VAL A 74 -15.34 -5.83 -27.81
N MET A 75 -14.11 -6.16 -27.42
CA MET A 75 -13.65 -7.54 -27.27
C MET A 75 -14.58 -8.34 -26.35
N PHE A 76 -14.89 -7.80 -25.17
CA PHE A 76 -15.77 -8.50 -24.22
C PHE A 76 -17.23 -8.47 -24.62
N MET A 77 -17.67 -7.43 -25.32
CA MET A 77 -19.00 -7.39 -25.90
C MET A 77 -19.18 -8.54 -26.91
N ILE A 78 -18.25 -8.72 -27.85
CA ILE A 78 -18.27 -9.84 -28.80
C ILE A 78 -18.25 -11.18 -28.05
N LYS A 79 -17.37 -11.30 -27.05
CA LYS A 79 -17.34 -12.46 -26.12
C LYS A 79 -18.72 -12.79 -25.56
N GLN A 80 -19.39 -11.79 -25.02
CA GLN A 80 -20.66 -12.01 -24.35
C GLN A 80 -21.80 -12.31 -25.33
N ILE A 81 -21.80 -11.73 -26.54
CA ILE A 81 -22.73 -12.08 -27.63
C ILE A 81 -22.57 -13.58 -27.94
N ASP A 82 -21.37 -14.00 -28.32
CA ASP A 82 -21.07 -15.37 -28.74
C ASP A 82 -21.40 -16.41 -27.65
N GLN A 83 -21.11 -16.09 -26.38
CA GLN A 83 -21.46 -16.96 -25.26
C GLN A 83 -22.99 -17.10 -25.07
N THR A 84 -23.74 -16.01 -25.19
CA THR A 84 -25.20 -16.00 -24.95
C THR A 84 -26.02 -16.46 -26.14
N ASN A 85 -25.44 -16.51 -27.35
CA ASN A 85 -26.08 -17.02 -28.55
C ASN A 85 -26.71 -18.39 -28.36
N ALA A 86 -26.05 -19.27 -27.63
CA ALA A 86 -26.56 -20.58 -27.28
C ALA A 86 -27.98 -20.56 -26.68
N ALA A 87 -28.23 -19.61 -25.79
CA ALA A 87 -29.51 -19.42 -25.13
C ALA A 87 -30.53 -18.73 -26.04
N ASN A 88 -30.11 -17.74 -26.83
CA ASN A 88 -30.98 -17.01 -27.77
C ASN A 88 -31.44 -17.88 -28.95
N VAL A 89 -30.51 -18.66 -29.52
CA VAL A 89 -30.73 -19.60 -30.63
C VAL A 89 -31.69 -20.72 -30.24
N ARG A 90 -31.69 -21.15 -28.97
CA ARG A 90 -32.63 -22.16 -28.46
C ARG A 90 -34.08 -21.78 -28.73
N VAL A 91 -34.42 -20.51 -28.51
CA VAL A 91 -35.78 -19.97 -28.68
C VAL A 91 -36.01 -19.33 -30.06
N LEU A 92 -34.97 -19.23 -30.88
CA LEU A 92 -35.07 -18.71 -32.24
C LEU A 92 -35.93 -19.67 -33.06
N GLN A 93 -37.03 -19.15 -33.61
CA GLN A 93 -38.04 -19.94 -34.33
C GLN A 93 -38.61 -21.13 -33.52
N ALA A 94 -38.72 -20.97 -32.20
CA ALA A 94 -39.27 -22.02 -31.34
C ALA A 94 -40.63 -22.52 -31.86
N GLY A 95 -40.75 -23.84 -32.05
CA GLY A 95 -41.95 -24.48 -32.60
C GLY A 95 -41.90 -24.75 -34.11
N GLU A 96 -41.02 -24.10 -34.88
CA GLU A 96 -40.82 -24.36 -36.32
C GLU A 96 -39.88 -25.56 -36.56
N SER A 97 -39.96 -26.17 -37.76
CA SER A 97 -39.09 -27.31 -38.15
C SER A 97 -37.60 -26.94 -38.22
N ARG A 98 -37.29 -25.68 -38.52
CA ARG A 98 -35.92 -25.15 -38.64
C ARG A 98 -35.30 -24.66 -37.32
N ASN A 99 -35.97 -24.91 -36.18
CA ASN A 99 -35.39 -24.66 -34.87
C ASN A 99 -34.24 -25.64 -34.59
N ILE A 100 -33.18 -25.16 -33.93
CA ILE A 100 -31.99 -25.95 -33.60
C ILE A 100 -32.32 -27.27 -32.89
N MET A 101 -33.31 -27.29 -31.98
CA MET A 101 -33.66 -28.50 -31.23
C MET A 101 -34.35 -29.53 -32.12
N LYS A 102 -35.17 -29.09 -33.08
CA LYS A 102 -35.84 -29.98 -34.04
C LYS A 102 -34.89 -30.48 -35.13
N GLU A 103 -34.04 -29.61 -35.68
CA GLU A 103 -33.09 -29.99 -36.73
C GLU A 103 -32.02 -30.97 -36.24
N LEU A 104 -31.59 -30.86 -34.97
CA LEU A 104 -30.55 -31.71 -34.39
C LEU A 104 -31.09 -32.87 -33.53
N ASP A 105 -32.42 -33.05 -33.49
CA ASP A 105 -33.13 -34.06 -32.69
C ASP A 105 -32.69 -34.07 -31.20
N MET A 106 -32.88 -32.92 -30.55
CA MET A 106 -32.45 -32.68 -29.17
C MET A 106 -33.63 -32.42 -28.24
N THR A 107 -33.63 -33.10 -27.09
CA THR A 107 -34.52 -32.74 -25.98
C THR A 107 -34.04 -31.48 -25.26
N SER A 108 -34.91 -30.84 -24.47
CA SER A 108 -34.53 -29.71 -23.60
C SER A 108 -33.34 -30.03 -22.71
N ASP A 109 -33.35 -31.20 -22.07
CA ASP A 109 -32.32 -31.60 -21.12
C ASP A 109 -30.99 -31.94 -21.82
N GLN A 110 -31.07 -32.49 -23.04
CA GLN A 110 -29.88 -32.65 -23.89
C GLN A 110 -29.32 -31.30 -24.31
N TYR A 111 -30.17 -30.34 -24.72
CA TYR A 111 -29.70 -29.01 -25.09
C TYR A 111 -29.01 -28.27 -23.92
N ASN A 112 -29.37 -28.54 -22.67
CA ASN A 112 -28.67 -27.97 -21.53
C ASN A 112 -27.17 -28.36 -21.48
N TRP A 113 -26.79 -29.53 -22.00
CA TRP A 113 -25.38 -29.92 -22.12
C TRP A 113 -24.58 -29.04 -23.07
N VAL A 114 -25.23 -28.34 -24.01
CA VAL A 114 -24.58 -27.36 -24.90
C VAL A 114 -23.92 -26.24 -24.07
N GLY A 115 -24.59 -25.78 -23.01
CA GLY A 115 -24.02 -24.82 -22.06
C GLY A 115 -23.00 -25.47 -21.12
N SER A 116 -23.32 -26.64 -20.56
CA SER A 116 -22.46 -27.32 -19.58
C SER A 116 -21.10 -27.75 -20.15
N ILE A 117 -21.07 -28.30 -21.37
CA ILE A 117 -19.83 -28.78 -22.01
C ILE A 117 -18.88 -27.61 -22.29
N TYR A 118 -19.43 -26.46 -22.74
CA TYR A 118 -18.65 -25.24 -22.89
C TYR A 118 -18.00 -24.83 -21.57
N GLY A 119 -18.77 -24.82 -20.47
CA GLY A 119 -18.26 -24.49 -19.14
C GLY A 119 -17.16 -25.45 -18.67
N ILE A 120 -17.34 -26.77 -18.89
CA ILE A 120 -16.34 -27.80 -18.53
C ILE A 120 -15.02 -27.57 -19.27
N ALA A 121 -15.08 -27.36 -20.59
CA ALA A 121 -13.89 -27.09 -21.38
C ALA A 121 -13.18 -25.81 -20.91
N TYR A 122 -13.95 -24.74 -20.69
CA TYR A 122 -13.39 -23.47 -20.24
C TYR A 122 -12.65 -23.63 -18.89
N ILE A 123 -13.21 -24.36 -17.92
CA ILE A 123 -12.56 -24.64 -16.63
C ILE A 123 -11.21 -25.33 -16.81
N ILE A 124 -11.14 -26.36 -17.66
CA ILE A 124 -9.93 -27.18 -17.86
C ILE A 124 -8.81 -26.37 -18.50
N PHE A 125 -9.15 -25.54 -19.50
CA PHE A 125 -8.16 -24.86 -20.33
C PHE A 125 -7.82 -23.43 -19.89
N GLU A 126 -8.57 -22.84 -18.95
CA GLU A 126 -8.32 -21.45 -18.52
C GLU A 126 -6.99 -21.26 -17.80
N ALA A 127 -6.68 -22.12 -16.84
CA ALA A 127 -5.38 -22.03 -16.15
C ALA A 127 -4.21 -22.29 -17.12
N PRO A 128 -4.18 -23.37 -17.92
CA PRO A 128 -3.13 -23.57 -18.93
C PRO A 128 -3.00 -22.42 -19.93
N SER A 129 -4.12 -21.89 -20.44
CA SER A 129 -4.12 -20.77 -21.38
C SER A 129 -3.49 -19.51 -20.78
N ASN A 130 -3.80 -19.20 -19.52
CA ASN A 130 -3.24 -18.02 -18.85
C ASN A 130 -1.74 -18.19 -18.52
N LEU A 131 -1.26 -19.43 -18.35
CA LEU A 131 0.19 -19.69 -18.22
C LEU A 131 0.93 -19.49 -19.53
N LEU A 132 0.31 -19.81 -20.67
CA LEU A 132 0.89 -19.58 -22.00
C LEU A 132 1.02 -18.09 -22.33
N LEU A 133 0.12 -17.24 -21.81
CA LEU A 133 0.22 -15.79 -21.95
C LEU A 133 1.57 -15.24 -21.43
N LYS A 134 2.18 -15.85 -20.40
CA LYS A 134 3.50 -15.41 -19.91
C LYS A 134 4.63 -15.63 -20.93
N ARG A 135 4.44 -16.52 -21.91
CA ARG A 135 5.44 -16.82 -22.95
C ARG A 135 5.22 -16.07 -24.26
N MET A 136 4.12 -15.33 -24.39
CA MET A 136 3.71 -14.69 -25.65
C MET A 136 3.29 -13.24 -25.41
N SER A 137 3.48 -12.37 -26.41
CA SER A 137 2.98 -10.99 -26.32
C SER A 137 1.44 -10.96 -26.28
N PRO A 138 0.82 -10.10 -25.45
CA PRO A 138 -0.64 -10.02 -25.32
C PRO A 138 -1.39 -9.89 -26.65
N HIS A 139 -0.90 -9.07 -27.59
CA HIS A 139 -1.57 -8.89 -28.90
C HIS A 139 -1.61 -10.18 -29.73
N LEU A 140 -0.53 -10.97 -29.74
CA LEU A 140 -0.46 -12.25 -30.46
C LEU A 140 -1.39 -13.28 -29.83
N TRP A 141 -1.40 -13.37 -28.50
CA TRP A 141 -2.21 -14.36 -27.82
C TRP A 141 -3.71 -14.05 -27.93
N GLN A 142 -4.11 -12.80 -27.68
CA GLN A 142 -5.52 -12.40 -27.77
C GLN A 142 -6.03 -12.45 -29.21
N SER A 143 -5.25 -12.05 -30.21
CA SER A 143 -5.65 -12.19 -31.62
C SER A 143 -5.80 -13.66 -32.03
N ARG A 144 -4.91 -14.54 -31.60
CA ARG A 144 -5.03 -16.00 -31.82
C ARG A 144 -6.29 -16.57 -31.17
N ILE A 145 -6.64 -16.14 -29.95
CA ILE A 145 -7.89 -16.52 -29.29
C ILE A 145 -9.07 -16.12 -30.18
N PHE A 146 -9.20 -14.84 -30.55
CA PHE A 146 -10.29 -14.36 -31.39
C PHE A 146 -10.38 -15.09 -32.75
N LEU A 147 -9.24 -15.33 -33.39
CA LEU A 147 -9.20 -16.02 -34.67
C LEU A 147 -9.68 -17.47 -34.55
N THR A 148 -9.10 -18.24 -33.61
CA THR A 148 -9.45 -19.66 -33.43
C THR A 148 -10.87 -19.84 -32.91
N TRP A 149 -11.29 -18.99 -31.97
CA TRP A 149 -12.64 -18.96 -31.44
C TRP A 149 -13.68 -18.59 -32.51
N GLY A 150 -13.44 -17.55 -33.31
CA GLY A 150 -14.33 -17.13 -34.39
C GLY A 150 -14.50 -18.21 -35.48
N ILE A 151 -13.42 -18.92 -35.83
CA ILE A 151 -13.48 -20.08 -36.74
C ILE A 151 -14.40 -21.16 -36.17
N ILE A 152 -14.24 -21.53 -34.90
CA ILE A 152 -15.07 -22.55 -34.27
C ILE A 152 -16.53 -22.09 -34.13
N THR A 153 -16.78 -20.82 -33.83
CA THR A 153 -18.14 -20.24 -33.84
C THR A 153 -18.77 -20.38 -35.21
N ALA A 154 -18.08 -20.02 -36.30
CA ALA A 154 -18.60 -20.18 -37.66
C ALA A 154 -18.85 -21.65 -38.01
N CYS A 155 -17.97 -22.56 -37.59
CA CYS A 155 -18.13 -24.01 -37.80
C CYS A 155 -19.36 -24.61 -37.09
N GLN A 156 -19.91 -23.98 -36.04
CA GLN A 156 -21.15 -24.46 -35.40
C GLN A 156 -22.34 -24.47 -36.37
N ALA A 157 -22.36 -23.55 -37.35
CA ALA A 157 -23.38 -23.52 -38.38
C ALA A 157 -23.42 -24.78 -39.27
N ALA A 158 -22.30 -25.54 -39.32
CA ALA A 158 -22.19 -26.78 -40.08
C ALA A 158 -22.64 -28.02 -39.29
N ALA A 159 -22.98 -27.89 -37.99
CA ALA A 159 -23.40 -29.01 -37.18
C ALA A 159 -24.72 -29.62 -37.69
N GLN A 160 -24.73 -30.95 -37.84
CA GLN A 160 -25.86 -31.73 -38.34
C GLN A 160 -26.47 -32.65 -37.26
N ASN A 161 -25.78 -32.83 -36.13
CA ASN A 161 -26.28 -33.63 -35.02
C ASN A 161 -25.80 -33.07 -33.68
N ARG A 162 -26.42 -33.53 -32.59
CA ARG A 162 -26.07 -33.13 -31.21
C ARG A 162 -24.61 -33.36 -30.84
N HIS A 163 -23.98 -34.45 -31.30
CA HIS A 163 -22.60 -34.79 -30.96
C HIS A 163 -21.60 -33.82 -31.60
N GLN A 164 -21.84 -33.42 -32.85
CA GLN A 164 -21.06 -32.37 -33.52
C GLN A 164 -21.23 -31.03 -32.80
N LEU A 165 -22.45 -30.67 -32.40
CA LEU A 165 -22.67 -29.44 -31.64
C LEU A 165 -21.92 -29.47 -30.29
N TYR A 166 -21.97 -30.58 -29.55
CA TYR A 166 -21.21 -30.75 -28.31
C TYR A 166 -19.70 -30.66 -28.52
N ALA A 167 -19.16 -31.28 -29.57
CA ALA A 167 -17.74 -31.17 -29.91
C ALA A 167 -17.35 -29.72 -30.21
N MET A 168 -18.15 -29.00 -31.01
CA MET A 168 -17.90 -27.59 -31.29
C MET A 168 -17.98 -26.73 -30.01
N ARG A 169 -18.89 -27.04 -29.06
CA ARG A 169 -18.95 -26.34 -27.77
C ARG A 169 -17.75 -26.60 -26.87
N PHE A 170 -17.23 -27.82 -26.87
CA PHE A 170 -16.00 -28.15 -26.16
C PHE A 170 -14.81 -27.38 -26.74
N LEU A 171 -14.66 -27.38 -28.07
CA LEU A 171 -13.62 -26.62 -28.75
C LEU A 171 -13.77 -25.11 -28.52
N LEU A 172 -15.00 -24.59 -28.57
CA LEU A 172 -15.29 -23.19 -28.28
C LEU A 172 -14.77 -22.81 -26.89
N GLY A 173 -15.14 -23.58 -25.86
CA GLY A 173 -14.67 -23.34 -24.49
C GLY A 173 -13.15 -23.46 -24.35
N MET A 174 -12.51 -24.39 -25.08
CA MET A 174 -11.06 -24.55 -25.10
C MET A 174 -10.34 -23.33 -25.71
N PHE A 175 -10.79 -22.83 -26.86
CA PHE A 175 -10.12 -21.74 -27.57
C PHE A 175 -10.44 -20.35 -27.03
N GLU A 176 -11.61 -20.18 -26.41
CA GLU A 176 -12.01 -18.92 -25.77
C GLU A 176 -11.37 -18.74 -24.37
N ALA A 177 -10.96 -19.84 -23.74
CA ALA A 177 -10.36 -19.82 -22.41
C ALA A 177 -9.10 -18.95 -22.34
N GLY A 178 -9.00 -18.15 -21.28
CA GLY A 178 -7.84 -17.28 -21.02
C GLY A 178 -7.97 -15.85 -21.54
N MET A 179 -9.00 -15.51 -22.32
CA MET A 179 -9.21 -14.14 -22.79
C MET A 179 -9.36 -13.15 -21.62
N PHE A 180 -10.31 -13.42 -20.71
CA PHE A 180 -10.59 -12.56 -19.55
C PHE A 180 -9.41 -12.43 -18.59
N PRO A 181 -8.88 -13.53 -18.00
CA PRO A 181 -7.78 -13.42 -17.06
C PRO A 181 -6.52 -12.86 -17.73
N GLY A 182 -6.33 -13.08 -19.04
CA GLY A 182 -5.21 -12.51 -19.77
C GLY A 182 -5.29 -11.01 -19.96
N ILE A 183 -6.47 -10.47 -20.31
CA ILE A 183 -6.67 -9.01 -20.36
C ILE A 183 -6.55 -8.41 -18.96
N MET A 184 -7.10 -9.05 -17.92
CA MET A 184 -6.97 -8.55 -16.55
C MET A 184 -5.51 -8.52 -16.08
N ALA A 185 -4.75 -9.58 -16.35
CA ALA A 185 -3.32 -9.64 -16.06
C ALA A 185 -2.56 -8.53 -16.81
N GLN A 186 -2.89 -8.31 -18.08
CA GLN A 186 -2.33 -7.20 -18.85
C GLN A 186 -2.66 -5.85 -18.21
N LEU A 187 -3.93 -5.59 -17.87
CA LEU A 187 -4.35 -4.32 -17.25
C LEU A 187 -3.67 -4.05 -15.90
N SER A 188 -3.28 -5.09 -15.15
CA SER A 188 -2.48 -4.93 -13.92
C SER A 188 -1.08 -4.36 -14.17
N SER A 189 -0.55 -4.44 -15.39
CA SER A 189 0.69 -3.78 -15.81
C SER A 189 0.46 -2.36 -16.36
N TRP A 190 -0.79 -1.87 -16.42
CA TRP A 190 -1.12 -0.55 -16.94
C TRP A 190 -1.82 0.35 -15.91
N TYR A 191 -2.55 -0.23 -14.95
CA TYR A 191 -3.40 0.46 -13.98
C TYR A 191 -3.00 0.11 -12.54
N ARG A 192 -3.07 1.09 -11.63
CA ARG A 192 -2.96 0.84 -10.19
C ARG A 192 -4.16 0.08 -9.64
N THR A 193 -4.02 -0.54 -8.47
CA THR A 193 -5.08 -1.32 -7.81
C THR A 193 -6.34 -0.49 -7.50
N ASP A 194 -6.21 0.80 -7.27
CA ASP A 194 -7.33 1.72 -7.06
C ASP A 194 -8.00 2.16 -8.36
N GLU A 195 -7.24 2.20 -9.46
CA GLU A 195 -7.70 2.59 -10.80
C GLU A 195 -8.35 1.45 -11.58
N ILE A 196 -7.96 0.20 -11.32
CA ILE A 196 -8.42 -1.00 -12.04
C ILE A 196 -9.96 -1.15 -12.01
N GLY A 197 -10.62 -0.55 -11.02
CA GLY A 197 -12.08 -0.51 -10.95
C GLY A 197 -12.73 0.15 -12.16
N LYS A 198 -12.10 1.14 -12.80
CA LYS A 198 -12.64 1.82 -13.99
C LYS A 198 -12.68 0.89 -15.22
N PRO A 199 -11.56 0.30 -15.70
CA PRO A 199 -11.60 -0.62 -16.83
C PRO A 199 -12.47 -1.85 -16.54
N VAL A 200 -12.48 -2.38 -15.32
CA VAL A 200 -13.37 -3.49 -14.93
C VAL A 200 -14.85 -3.10 -15.05
N THR A 201 -15.23 -1.91 -14.56
CA THR A 201 -16.61 -1.40 -14.69
C THR A 201 -16.99 -1.25 -16.16
N TRP A 202 -16.11 -0.66 -16.96
CA TRP A 202 -16.33 -0.49 -18.40
C TRP A 202 -16.51 -1.84 -19.12
N PHE A 203 -15.68 -2.81 -18.77
CA PHE A 203 -15.71 -4.16 -19.30
C PHE A 203 -17.07 -4.84 -19.05
N PHE A 204 -17.55 -4.86 -17.80
CA PHE A 204 -18.85 -5.44 -17.48
C PHE A 204 -20.04 -4.61 -18.03
N ALA A 205 -19.89 -3.30 -18.18
CA ALA A 205 -20.91 -2.47 -18.84
C ALA A 205 -21.08 -2.86 -20.31
N MET A 206 -19.97 -3.01 -21.04
CA MET A 206 -19.97 -3.45 -22.44
C MET A 206 -20.47 -4.90 -22.59
N SER A 207 -20.21 -5.75 -21.59
CA SER A 207 -20.81 -7.09 -21.51
C SER A 207 -22.33 -7.04 -21.50
N ASN A 208 -22.93 -6.15 -20.71
CA ASN A 208 -24.39 -6.07 -20.64
C ASN A 208 -24.97 -5.38 -21.88
N LEU A 209 -24.23 -4.46 -22.51
CA LEU A 209 -24.59 -3.90 -23.82
C LEU A 209 -24.65 -4.98 -24.91
N ALA A 210 -23.83 -6.02 -24.81
CA ALA A 210 -23.87 -7.20 -25.66
C ALA A 210 -25.26 -7.87 -25.67
N GLY A 211 -25.95 -7.91 -24.53
CA GLY A 211 -27.30 -8.46 -24.44
C GLY A 211 -28.31 -7.68 -25.28
N ILE A 212 -28.17 -6.35 -25.36
CA ILE A 212 -29.01 -5.49 -26.19
C ILE A 212 -28.68 -5.71 -27.67
N ILE A 213 -27.40 -5.62 -28.04
CA ILE A 213 -26.95 -5.76 -29.43
C ILE A 213 -27.23 -7.17 -29.96
N GLY A 214 -26.90 -8.21 -29.19
CA GLY A 214 -27.18 -9.60 -29.51
C GLY A 214 -28.68 -9.87 -29.70
N SER A 215 -29.54 -9.22 -28.93
CA SER A 215 -31.00 -9.30 -29.13
C SER A 215 -31.44 -8.65 -30.45
N ILE A 216 -30.84 -7.52 -30.84
CA ILE A 216 -31.10 -6.86 -32.14
C ILE A 216 -30.62 -7.74 -33.29
N LEU A 217 -29.40 -8.28 -33.17
CA LEU A 217 -28.80 -9.15 -34.17
C LEU A 217 -29.65 -10.42 -34.35
N CYS A 218 -30.01 -11.10 -33.26
CA CYS A 218 -30.89 -12.27 -33.31
C CYS A 218 -32.26 -11.94 -33.92
N TYR A 219 -32.85 -10.78 -33.58
CA TYR A 219 -34.11 -10.33 -34.19
C TYR A 219 -33.98 -10.13 -35.71
N GLY A 220 -32.91 -9.45 -36.17
CA GLY A 220 -32.66 -9.22 -37.59
C GLY A 220 -32.35 -10.51 -38.36
N ILE A 221 -31.47 -11.35 -37.82
CA ILE A 221 -31.06 -12.63 -38.43
C ILE A 221 -32.22 -13.63 -38.43
N SER A 222 -33.20 -13.51 -37.53
CA SER A 222 -34.40 -14.35 -37.57
C SER A 222 -35.17 -14.25 -38.90
N TYR A 223 -35.09 -13.12 -39.60
CA TYR A 223 -35.72 -12.96 -40.92
C TYR A 223 -34.96 -13.70 -42.04
N MET A 224 -33.74 -14.19 -41.77
CA MET A 224 -32.91 -14.94 -42.71
C MET A 224 -33.21 -16.45 -42.75
N ASN A 225 -34.06 -16.96 -41.84
CA ASN A 225 -35.30 -17.61 -42.26
C ASN A 225 -35.34 -18.50 -43.51
N GLY A 226 -34.43 -19.44 -43.74
CA GLY A 226 -34.48 -20.28 -44.95
C GLY A 226 -33.87 -19.69 -46.20
N ILE A 227 -33.22 -18.55 -46.10
CA ILE A 227 -32.44 -17.98 -47.19
C ILE A 227 -31.35 -18.99 -47.56
N ARG A 228 -31.29 -19.34 -48.86
CA ARG A 228 -30.40 -20.39 -49.40
C ARG A 228 -30.58 -21.77 -48.75
N GLY A 229 -31.75 -22.05 -48.16
CA GLY A 229 -32.04 -23.33 -47.50
C GLY A 229 -31.40 -23.48 -46.12
N ILE A 230 -30.79 -22.42 -45.57
CA ILE A 230 -30.11 -22.43 -44.28
C ILE A 230 -31.05 -21.90 -43.19
N SER A 231 -31.07 -22.56 -42.04
CA SER A 231 -31.85 -22.15 -40.87
C SER A 231 -31.28 -20.90 -40.20
N ALA A 232 -32.15 -20.07 -39.62
CA ALA A 232 -31.75 -18.80 -39.00
C ALA A 232 -30.64 -18.96 -37.95
N TRP A 233 -30.65 -20.04 -37.16
CA TRP A 233 -29.63 -20.28 -36.14
C TRP A 233 -28.24 -20.54 -36.72
N ARG A 234 -28.15 -21.15 -37.90
CA ARG A 234 -26.89 -21.34 -38.61
C ARG A 234 -26.35 -20.02 -39.13
N TRP A 235 -27.23 -19.12 -39.60
CA TRP A 235 -26.85 -17.77 -39.98
C TRP A 235 -26.31 -16.97 -38.79
N VAL A 236 -26.89 -17.10 -37.60
CA VAL A 236 -26.37 -16.47 -36.37
C VAL A 236 -24.91 -16.87 -36.15
N TYR A 237 -24.62 -18.17 -36.03
CA TYR A 237 -23.25 -18.64 -35.80
C TYR A 237 -22.27 -18.29 -36.93
N LEU A 238 -22.73 -18.36 -38.19
CA LEU A 238 -21.87 -18.08 -39.34
C LEU A 238 -21.50 -16.60 -39.43
N LEU A 239 -22.47 -15.69 -39.32
CA LEU A 239 -22.24 -14.25 -39.45
C LEU A 239 -21.43 -13.72 -38.26
N GLU A 240 -21.76 -14.15 -37.05
CA GLU A 240 -21.08 -13.70 -35.85
C GLU A 240 -19.67 -14.28 -35.76
N GLY A 241 -19.49 -15.57 -36.10
CA GLY A 241 -18.16 -16.16 -36.22
C GLY A 241 -17.28 -15.45 -37.26
N LEU A 242 -17.83 -15.09 -38.43
CA LEU A 242 -17.09 -14.33 -39.43
C LEU A 242 -16.72 -12.92 -38.95
N ALA A 243 -17.64 -12.24 -38.26
CA ALA A 243 -17.37 -10.94 -37.66
C ALA A 243 -16.23 -11.03 -36.62
N THR A 244 -16.24 -12.07 -35.78
CA THR A 244 -15.18 -12.35 -34.80
C THR A 244 -13.83 -12.64 -35.47
N ILE A 245 -13.81 -13.38 -36.59
CA ILE A 245 -12.59 -13.61 -37.39
C ILE A 245 -12.03 -12.29 -37.92
N VAL A 246 -12.87 -11.44 -38.52
CA VAL A 246 -12.42 -10.14 -39.04
C VAL A 246 -11.92 -9.26 -37.90
N PHE A 247 -12.61 -9.28 -36.75
CA PHE A 247 -12.22 -8.52 -35.58
C PHE A 247 -10.90 -9.00 -34.97
N SER A 248 -10.51 -10.27 -35.14
CA SER A 248 -9.18 -10.75 -34.72
C SER A 248 -8.04 -9.95 -35.36
N GLY A 249 -8.21 -9.48 -36.60
CA GLY A 249 -7.28 -8.57 -37.27
C GLY A 249 -7.21 -7.21 -36.56
N VAL A 250 -8.37 -6.65 -36.16
CA VAL A 250 -8.42 -5.40 -35.40
C VAL A 250 -7.66 -5.53 -34.08
N VAL A 251 -7.85 -6.65 -33.35
CA VAL A 251 -7.11 -6.94 -32.12
C VAL A 251 -5.61 -7.04 -32.39
N PHE A 252 -5.19 -7.74 -33.45
CA PHE A 252 -3.77 -7.87 -33.83
C PHE A 252 -3.09 -6.53 -34.12
N TRP A 253 -3.80 -5.58 -34.74
CA TRP A 253 -3.25 -4.27 -35.11
C TRP A 253 -3.31 -3.25 -33.98
N LEU A 254 -4.41 -3.20 -33.22
CA LEU A 254 -4.69 -2.13 -32.27
C LEU A 254 -4.36 -2.46 -30.80
N LEU A 255 -4.35 -3.73 -30.39
CA LEU A 255 -4.12 -4.08 -28.98
C LEU A 255 -2.67 -3.73 -28.58
N PRO A 256 -2.46 -2.86 -27.57
CA PRO A 256 -1.12 -2.61 -27.03
C PRO A 256 -0.57 -3.84 -26.32
N ASP A 257 0.74 -3.92 -26.11
CA ASP A 257 1.36 -4.98 -25.29
C ASP A 257 1.61 -4.47 -23.85
N TYR A 258 2.86 -4.49 -23.39
CA TYR A 258 3.32 -3.98 -22.10
C TYR A 258 3.81 -2.53 -22.21
N PRO A 259 3.89 -1.76 -21.10
CA PRO A 259 4.24 -0.33 -21.14
C PRO A 259 5.52 -0.01 -21.91
N LYS A 260 6.63 -0.72 -21.65
CA LYS A 260 7.93 -0.54 -22.33
C LYS A 260 8.05 -1.24 -23.70
N SER A 261 6.95 -1.77 -24.25
CA SER A 261 7.00 -2.48 -25.54
C SER A 261 7.15 -1.52 -26.73
N PRO A 262 7.77 -1.96 -27.85
CA PRO A 262 7.85 -1.16 -29.07
C PRO A 262 6.50 -0.74 -29.68
N ARG A 263 5.38 -1.38 -29.29
CA ARG A 263 4.04 -1.00 -29.75
C ARG A 263 3.48 0.19 -28.95
N SER A 264 3.85 0.28 -27.68
CA SER A 264 3.41 1.36 -26.78
C SER A 264 4.04 2.70 -27.16
N SER A 265 5.21 2.70 -27.82
CA SER A 265 5.85 3.91 -28.34
C SER A 265 5.04 4.67 -29.40
N ARG A 266 4.00 4.04 -29.97
CA ARG A 266 3.09 4.70 -30.93
C ARG A 266 2.25 5.80 -30.30
N PHE A 267 1.98 5.74 -29.00
CA PHE A 267 1.11 6.69 -28.32
C PHE A 267 1.64 7.18 -26.95
N LEU A 268 2.71 6.58 -26.44
CA LEU A 268 3.43 7.03 -25.24
C LEU A 268 4.90 7.30 -25.55
N THR A 269 5.41 8.43 -25.06
CA THR A 269 6.85 8.73 -25.05
C THR A 269 7.60 7.86 -24.03
N GLU A 270 8.92 7.70 -24.16
CA GLU A 270 9.74 6.92 -23.21
C GLU A 270 9.57 7.39 -21.76
N ARG A 271 9.55 8.71 -21.53
CA ARG A 271 9.28 9.30 -20.20
C ARG A 271 7.89 8.94 -19.67
N GLU A 272 6.88 8.87 -20.54
CA GLU A 272 5.52 8.47 -20.13
C GLU A 272 5.40 6.96 -19.89
N GLN A 273 6.14 6.12 -20.62
CA GLN A 273 6.20 4.67 -20.39
C GLN A 273 6.83 4.37 -19.03
N GLU A 274 7.94 5.04 -18.73
CA GLU A 274 8.61 4.92 -17.44
C GLU A 274 7.71 5.40 -16.29
N PHE A 275 6.95 6.48 -16.50
CA PHE A 275 5.94 6.93 -15.53
C PHE A 275 4.86 5.86 -15.27
N VAL A 276 4.36 5.21 -16.33
CA VAL A 276 3.33 4.17 -16.21
C VAL A 276 3.85 2.96 -15.43
N GLU A 277 5.12 2.58 -15.54
CA GLU A 277 5.68 1.46 -14.81
C GLU A 277 6.11 1.83 -13.37
N ALA A 278 6.74 3.00 -13.19
CA ALA A 278 7.18 3.50 -11.90
C ALA A 278 6.00 3.77 -10.94
N ARG A 279 4.83 4.17 -11.43
CA ARG A 279 3.66 4.42 -10.57
C ARG A 279 2.98 3.14 -10.06
N LEU A 280 3.27 1.97 -10.63
CA LEU A 280 2.60 0.73 -10.28
C LEU A 280 3.09 0.20 -8.92
N PRO A 281 2.20 -0.41 -8.11
CA PRO A 281 2.58 -0.97 -6.82
C PRO A 281 3.63 -2.09 -7.01
N GLU A 282 4.46 -2.34 -5.99
CA GLU A 282 5.55 -3.33 -6.02
C GLU A 282 5.13 -4.76 -6.42
N ASN A 283 3.85 -5.09 -6.31
CA ASN A 283 3.28 -6.38 -6.69
C ASN A 283 2.79 -6.45 -8.16
N ALA A 284 2.82 -5.34 -8.91
CA ALA A 284 2.32 -5.30 -10.28
C ALA A 284 3.29 -6.06 -11.23
N PRO A 285 2.77 -6.86 -12.18
CA PRO A 285 3.62 -7.61 -13.10
C PRO A 285 4.48 -6.64 -13.93
N LEU A 286 5.79 -6.78 -13.83
CA LEU A 286 6.76 -5.99 -14.58
C LEU A 286 6.93 -6.51 -16.00
N THR A 287 7.40 -5.65 -16.91
CA THR A 287 7.71 -6.05 -18.29
C THR A 287 8.80 -7.12 -18.34
N ASN A 288 9.70 -7.14 -17.35
CA ASN A 288 10.86 -8.03 -17.24
C ASN A 288 10.79 -9.00 -16.04
N ASP A 289 9.59 -9.33 -15.54
CA ASP A 289 9.45 -10.20 -14.35
C ASP A 289 10.00 -11.63 -14.61
N PRO A 290 10.89 -12.16 -13.74
CA PRO A 290 11.53 -13.45 -13.97
C PRO A 290 10.56 -14.65 -13.89
N ASP A 291 10.98 -15.74 -14.54
CA ASP A 291 10.19 -16.95 -14.79
C ASP A 291 9.55 -17.57 -13.53
N PHE A 292 8.27 -17.92 -13.70
CA PHE A 292 7.47 -18.93 -13.00
C PHE A 292 7.95 -19.40 -11.60
N ALA A 293 7.58 -18.67 -10.54
CA ALA A 293 7.79 -19.11 -9.17
C ALA A 293 6.71 -20.12 -8.71
N GLY A 294 6.92 -21.42 -8.94
CA GLY A 294 5.99 -22.48 -8.51
C GLY A 294 5.69 -22.49 -6.99
N LYS A 295 6.59 -21.94 -6.17
CA LYS A 295 6.39 -21.78 -4.72
C LYS A 295 5.26 -20.80 -4.38
N GLU A 296 5.07 -19.74 -5.16
CA GLU A 296 3.97 -18.77 -4.95
C GLU A 296 2.60 -19.39 -5.23
N ILE A 297 2.51 -20.26 -6.25
CA ILE A 297 1.27 -20.99 -6.59
C ILE A 297 0.85 -21.88 -5.41
N TRP A 298 1.80 -22.62 -4.83
CA TRP A 298 1.53 -23.47 -3.68
C TRP A 298 1.16 -22.66 -2.42
N ALA A 299 1.78 -21.48 -2.22
CA ALA A 299 1.41 -20.58 -1.13
C ALA A 299 -0.01 -20.01 -1.31
N ALA A 300 -0.38 -19.64 -2.55
CA ALA A 300 -1.72 -19.19 -2.89
C ALA A 300 -2.77 -20.28 -2.62
N LEU A 301 -2.56 -21.51 -3.10
CA LEU A 301 -3.48 -22.63 -2.88
C LEU A 301 -3.68 -22.98 -1.39
N ARG A 302 -2.68 -22.77 -0.53
CA ARG A 302 -2.79 -23.00 0.91
C ARG A 302 -3.47 -21.87 1.67
N THR A 303 -3.73 -20.72 1.03
CA THR A 303 -4.33 -19.58 1.70
C THR A 303 -5.87 -19.73 1.75
N PRO A 304 -6.50 -19.82 2.94
CA PRO A 304 -7.94 -20.04 3.06
C PRO A 304 -8.79 -18.91 2.47
N LEU A 305 -8.21 -17.69 2.38
CA LEU A 305 -8.85 -16.52 1.79
C LEU A 305 -9.24 -16.72 0.31
N ILE A 306 -8.43 -17.45 -0.45
CA ILE A 306 -8.70 -17.65 -1.89
C ILE A 306 -9.94 -18.52 -2.07
N TRP A 307 -10.03 -19.60 -1.30
CA TRP A 307 -11.16 -20.51 -1.32
C TRP A 307 -12.46 -19.87 -0.84
N SER A 308 -12.41 -18.92 0.11
CA SER A 308 -13.61 -18.24 0.57
C SER A 308 -14.22 -17.35 -0.53
N PHE A 309 -13.38 -16.60 -1.26
CA PHE A 309 -13.82 -15.82 -2.43
C PHE A 309 -14.37 -16.71 -3.55
N MET A 310 -13.68 -17.81 -3.86
CA MET A 310 -14.11 -18.77 -4.89
C MET A 310 -15.44 -19.42 -4.53
N LEU A 311 -15.63 -19.80 -3.27
CA LEU A 311 -16.88 -20.37 -2.77
C LEU A 311 -18.02 -19.36 -2.89
N SER A 312 -17.80 -18.11 -2.44
CA SER A 312 -18.81 -17.05 -2.56
C SER A 312 -19.20 -16.80 -4.02
N GLN A 313 -18.22 -16.69 -4.92
CA GLN A 313 -18.49 -16.46 -6.35
C GLN A 313 -19.20 -17.65 -7.02
N THR A 314 -18.81 -18.87 -6.68
CA THR A 314 -19.42 -20.07 -7.26
C THR A 314 -20.89 -20.17 -6.89
N LEU A 315 -21.21 -19.96 -5.62
CA LEU A 315 -22.57 -20.08 -5.10
C LEU A 315 -23.52 -19.04 -5.70
N ILE A 316 -23.08 -17.79 -5.85
CA ILE A 316 -23.89 -16.76 -6.54
C ILE A 316 -24.02 -17.04 -8.04
N ASN A 317 -22.97 -17.56 -8.68
CA ASN A 317 -22.98 -17.85 -10.11
C ASN A 317 -23.91 -19.01 -10.49
N ILE A 318 -24.13 -20.00 -9.62
CA ILE A 318 -25.07 -21.10 -9.93
C ILE A 318 -26.46 -20.54 -10.26
N GLY A 319 -27.00 -19.64 -9.44
CA GLY A 319 -28.30 -19.00 -9.69
C GLY A 319 -28.25 -18.00 -10.85
N GLY A 320 -27.20 -17.18 -10.93
CA GLY A 320 -27.08 -16.13 -11.95
C GLY A 320 -26.88 -16.66 -13.37
N TYR A 321 -26.04 -17.67 -13.56
CA TYR A 321 -25.86 -18.33 -14.87
C TYR A 321 -27.11 -19.09 -15.29
N ALA A 322 -27.83 -19.70 -14.34
CA ALA A 322 -29.10 -20.35 -14.65
C ALA A 322 -30.13 -19.33 -15.14
N LEU A 323 -30.25 -18.17 -14.46
CA LEU A 323 -31.12 -17.08 -14.91
C LEU A 323 -30.71 -16.59 -16.30
N THR A 324 -29.41 -16.36 -16.53
CA THR A 324 -28.88 -15.87 -17.82
C THR A 324 -29.15 -16.85 -18.97
N TRP A 325 -28.91 -18.14 -18.77
CA TRP A 325 -29.14 -19.18 -19.77
C TRP A 325 -30.62 -19.35 -20.12
N TYR A 326 -31.50 -19.25 -19.13
CA TYR A 326 -32.93 -19.45 -19.32
C TYR A 326 -33.71 -18.15 -19.61
N LEU A 327 -33.10 -16.98 -19.47
CA LEU A 327 -33.77 -15.69 -19.66
C LEU A 327 -34.52 -15.61 -21.00
N PRO A 328 -33.93 -15.93 -22.17
CA PRO A 328 -34.66 -15.90 -23.44
C PRO A 328 -35.82 -16.90 -23.49
N THR A 329 -35.68 -18.05 -22.83
CA THR A 329 -36.71 -19.09 -22.75
C THR A 329 -37.87 -18.64 -21.87
N ILE A 330 -37.59 -18.08 -20.70
CA ILE A 330 -38.61 -17.53 -19.79
C ILE A 330 -39.37 -16.44 -20.52
N VAL A 331 -38.68 -15.46 -21.10
CA VAL A 331 -39.30 -14.32 -21.79
C VAL A 331 -40.16 -14.77 -22.96
N THR A 332 -39.73 -15.77 -23.73
CA THR A 332 -40.52 -16.35 -24.82
C THR A 332 -41.78 -17.05 -24.30
N ASN A 333 -41.66 -17.82 -23.22
CA ASN A 333 -42.78 -18.54 -22.61
C ASN A 333 -43.83 -17.61 -21.97
N LEU A 334 -43.46 -16.38 -21.60
CA LEU A 334 -44.41 -15.38 -21.08
C LEU A 334 -45.41 -14.90 -22.14
N GLY A 335 -45.10 -15.08 -23.43
CA GLY A 335 -46.04 -14.86 -24.53
C GLY A 335 -46.51 -13.42 -24.72
N PHE A 336 -45.71 -12.42 -24.30
CA PHE A 336 -46.07 -11.01 -24.48
C PHE A 336 -46.15 -10.60 -25.95
N VAL A 337 -45.28 -11.16 -26.79
CA VAL A 337 -45.19 -10.88 -28.23
C VAL A 337 -44.80 -12.15 -28.98
N GLY A 338 -45.21 -12.25 -30.24
CA GLY A 338 -44.83 -13.38 -31.12
C GLY A 338 -43.37 -13.37 -31.55
N LEU A 339 -42.92 -14.49 -32.10
CA LEU A 339 -41.61 -14.62 -32.76
C LEU A 339 -41.58 -13.76 -34.03
N PRO A 340 -40.49 -13.04 -34.35
CA PRO A 340 -39.21 -12.97 -33.63
C PRO A 340 -39.08 -11.79 -32.65
N ARG A 341 -40.15 -10.99 -32.46
CA ARG A 341 -40.12 -9.78 -31.62
C ARG A 341 -39.82 -10.06 -30.15
N ASN A 342 -40.06 -11.29 -29.68
CA ASN A 342 -39.74 -11.74 -28.33
C ASN A 342 -38.25 -11.55 -27.97
N GLN A 343 -37.33 -11.62 -28.94
CA GLN A 343 -35.90 -11.41 -28.71
C GLN A 343 -35.63 -10.01 -28.12
N LEU A 344 -36.40 -9.01 -28.54
CA LEU A 344 -36.25 -7.62 -28.07
C LEU A 344 -36.63 -7.45 -26.59
N LEU A 345 -37.42 -8.38 -26.02
CA LEU A 345 -37.77 -8.35 -24.59
C LEU A 345 -36.61 -8.77 -23.67
N ASN A 346 -35.48 -9.22 -24.22
CA ASN A 346 -34.25 -9.39 -23.46
C ASN A 346 -33.50 -8.05 -23.24
N MET A 347 -33.86 -6.98 -23.96
CA MET A 347 -33.22 -5.67 -23.81
C MET A 347 -33.48 -5.01 -22.44
N PRO A 348 -34.72 -4.99 -21.89
CA PRO A 348 -34.95 -4.33 -20.61
C PRO A 348 -34.17 -4.94 -19.43
N PRO A 349 -34.07 -6.28 -19.27
CA PRO A 349 -33.16 -6.88 -18.28
C PRO A 349 -31.70 -6.44 -18.46
N ALA A 350 -31.20 -6.41 -19.71
CA ALA A 350 -29.83 -5.97 -20.00
C ALA A 350 -29.62 -4.48 -19.70
N PHE A 351 -30.58 -3.62 -20.04
CA PHE A 351 -30.54 -2.20 -19.72
C PHE A 351 -30.57 -1.94 -18.22
N ALA A 352 -31.45 -2.64 -17.49
CA ALA A 352 -31.50 -2.55 -16.04
C ALA A 352 -30.19 -3.00 -15.38
N ALA A 353 -29.54 -4.04 -15.93
CA ALA A 353 -28.21 -4.44 -15.51
C ALA A 353 -27.16 -3.34 -15.72
N ILE A 354 -27.16 -2.65 -16.87
CA ILE A 354 -26.25 -1.51 -17.12
C ILE A 354 -26.50 -0.39 -16.10
N VAL A 355 -27.77 -0.04 -15.84
CA VAL A 355 -28.13 1.01 -14.88
C VAL A 355 -27.71 0.62 -13.46
N GLY A 356 -27.99 -0.61 -13.04
CA GLY A 356 -27.57 -1.12 -11.73
C GLY A 356 -26.06 -1.12 -11.57
N LEU A 357 -25.34 -1.52 -12.60
CA LEU A 357 -23.88 -1.53 -12.64
C LEU A 357 -23.30 -0.12 -12.53
N ILE A 358 -23.80 0.86 -13.31
CA ILE A 358 -23.37 2.26 -13.20
C ILE A 358 -23.67 2.82 -11.81
N PHE A 359 -24.84 2.51 -11.27
CA PHE A 359 -25.23 2.92 -9.92
C PHE A 359 -24.32 2.31 -8.87
N SER A 360 -24.01 1.02 -8.95
CA SER A 360 -23.07 0.34 -8.05
C SER A 360 -21.67 0.94 -8.13
N ALA A 361 -21.16 1.24 -9.33
CA ALA A 361 -19.87 1.89 -9.49
C ALA A 361 -19.85 3.29 -8.85
N TRP A 362 -20.89 4.09 -9.09
CA TRP A 362 -21.05 5.40 -8.45
C TRP A 362 -21.14 5.28 -6.92
N PHE A 363 -21.98 4.38 -6.41
CA PHE A 363 -22.19 4.19 -4.98
C PHE A 363 -20.89 3.76 -4.28
N MET A 364 -20.16 2.84 -4.90
CA MET A 364 -18.86 2.36 -4.43
C MET A 364 -17.76 3.42 -4.48
N SER A 365 -17.84 4.37 -5.42
CA SER A 365 -16.91 5.50 -5.51
C SER A 365 -17.03 6.47 -4.33
N ARG A 366 -18.18 6.48 -3.62
CA ARG A 366 -18.43 7.38 -2.48
C ARG A 366 -17.91 6.86 -1.15
N ALA A 367 -17.54 5.58 -1.05
CA ALA A 367 -17.06 4.95 0.18
C ALA A 367 -17.98 5.19 1.40
N TYR A 368 -19.30 5.11 1.20
CA TYR A 368 -20.29 5.25 2.27
C TYR A 368 -20.28 4.06 3.22
N ILE A 369 -20.24 2.84 2.68
CA ILE A 369 -20.19 1.58 3.41
C ILE A 369 -19.04 0.70 2.92
N VAL A 370 -18.65 -0.30 3.71
CA VAL A 370 -17.66 -1.32 3.31
C VAL A 370 -18.20 -2.17 2.16
N ARG A 371 -17.32 -2.64 1.27
CA ARG A 371 -17.71 -3.38 0.05
C ARG A 371 -18.51 -4.67 0.35
N PRO A 372 -18.14 -5.48 1.36
CA PRO A 372 -18.90 -6.70 1.69
C PRO A 372 -20.34 -6.41 2.13
N ALA A 373 -20.57 -5.33 2.87
CA ALA A 373 -21.92 -4.94 3.28
C ALA A 373 -22.79 -4.57 2.07
N TYR A 374 -22.23 -3.88 1.07
CA TYR A 374 -22.95 -3.59 -0.17
C TYR A 374 -23.28 -4.86 -0.98
N ILE A 375 -22.35 -5.81 -1.04
CA ILE A 375 -22.57 -7.11 -1.68
C ILE A 375 -23.76 -7.83 -1.03
N MET A 376 -23.85 -7.83 0.30
CA MET A 376 -24.96 -8.46 1.02
C MET A 376 -26.31 -7.82 0.68
N ILE A 377 -26.38 -6.50 0.47
CA ILE A 377 -27.60 -5.81 0.01
C ILE A 377 -28.01 -6.31 -1.39
N LEU A 378 -27.06 -6.41 -2.31
CA LEU A 378 -27.32 -6.89 -3.67
C LEU A 378 -27.79 -8.35 -3.68
N MET A 379 -27.16 -9.20 -2.87
CA MET A 379 -27.55 -10.60 -2.73
C MET A 379 -28.93 -10.75 -2.09
N SER A 380 -29.31 -9.88 -1.14
CA SER A 380 -30.67 -9.85 -0.58
C SER A 380 -31.68 -9.56 -1.67
N GLY A 381 -31.39 -8.56 -2.53
CA GLY A 381 -32.23 -8.25 -3.69
C GLY A 381 -32.40 -9.44 -4.62
N MET A 382 -31.33 -10.19 -4.89
CA MET A 382 -31.37 -11.40 -5.71
C MET A 382 -32.17 -12.54 -5.07
N VAL A 383 -32.04 -12.77 -3.75
CA VAL A 383 -32.85 -13.75 -3.02
C VAL A 383 -34.32 -13.39 -3.10
N VAL A 384 -34.68 -12.12 -2.87
CA VAL A 384 -36.06 -11.65 -3.00
C VAL A 384 -36.58 -11.92 -4.41
N CYS A 385 -35.82 -11.64 -5.45
CA CYS A 385 -36.22 -11.95 -6.84
C CYS A 385 -36.45 -13.45 -7.07
N PHE A 386 -35.59 -14.32 -6.52
CA PHE A 386 -35.81 -15.76 -6.60
C PHE A 386 -37.04 -16.22 -5.83
N VAL A 387 -37.32 -15.64 -4.65
CA VAL A 387 -38.55 -15.91 -3.90
C VAL A 387 -39.79 -15.42 -4.67
N LEU A 388 -39.71 -14.28 -5.36
CA LEU A 388 -40.82 -13.78 -6.18
C LEU A 388 -41.18 -14.75 -7.32
N PHE A 389 -40.23 -15.46 -7.92
CA PHE A 389 -40.52 -16.51 -8.90
C PHE A 389 -41.33 -17.69 -8.34
N PHE A 390 -41.36 -17.88 -7.02
CA PHE A 390 -42.23 -18.88 -6.38
C PHE A 390 -43.63 -18.40 -6.11
N THR A 391 -43.75 -17.15 -5.68
CA THR A 391 -44.98 -16.60 -5.13
C THR A 391 -45.86 -15.97 -6.21
N ILE A 392 -45.24 -15.47 -7.28
CA ILE A 392 -45.93 -14.77 -8.35
C ILE A 392 -46.13 -15.70 -9.56
N THR A 393 -47.39 -15.88 -9.96
CA THR A 393 -47.78 -16.57 -11.20
C THR A 393 -48.13 -15.61 -12.34
N ASN A 394 -48.24 -14.30 -12.05
CA ASN A 394 -48.54 -13.29 -13.05
C ASN A 394 -47.33 -13.06 -13.98
N ARG A 395 -47.55 -13.17 -15.29
CA ARG A 395 -46.53 -12.94 -16.34
C ARG A 395 -45.76 -11.63 -16.18
N TYR A 396 -46.42 -10.54 -15.80
CA TYR A 396 -45.76 -9.24 -15.60
C TYR A 396 -44.80 -9.25 -14.41
N GLY A 397 -45.18 -9.89 -13.30
CA GLY A 397 -44.33 -9.97 -12.12
C GLY A 397 -43.14 -10.89 -12.30
N ILE A 398 -43.28 -11.98 -13.08
CA ILE A 398 -42.15 -12.84 -13.48
C ILE A 398 -41.16 -12.03 -14.33
N TYR A 399 -41.65 -11.24 -15.29
CA TYR A 399 -40.79 -10.39 -16.11
C TYR A 399 -40.05 -9.31 -15.31
N ILE A 400 -40.75 -8.63 -14.40
CA ILE A 400 -40.12 -7.65 -13.49
C ILE A 400 -39.07 -8.35 -12.61
N SER A 401 -39.34 -9.57 -12.15
CA SER A 401 -38.37 -10.36 -11.37
C SER A 401 -37.15 -10.75 -12.20
N CYS A 402 -37.28 -11.01 -13.50
CA CYS A 402 -36.13 -11.20 -14.40
C CYS A 402 -35.30 -9.92 -14.56
N ILE A 403 -35.95 -8.76 -14.71
CA ILE A 403 -35.28 -7.46 -14.82
C ILE A 403 -34.49 -7.16 -13.55
N LEU A 404 -35.14 -7.23 -12.39
CA LEU A 404 -34.50 -6.96 -11.09
C LEU A 404 -33.45 -8.01 -10.74
N GLY A 405 -33.72 -9.29 -11.00
CA GLY A 405 -32.78 -10.38 -10.75
C GLY A 405 -31.49 -10.21 -11.56
N THR A 406 -31.61 -9.83 -12.83
CA THR A 406 -30.44 -9.55 -13.68
C THR A 406 -29.72 -8.28 -13.22
N LEU A 407 -30.45 -7.24 -12.81
CA LEU A 407 -29.85 -6.03 -12.22
C LEU A 407 -29.00 -6.36 -10.99
N PHE A 408 -29.55 -7.07 -10.00
CA PHE A 408 -28.84 -7.40 -8.77
C PHE A 408 -27.64 -8.32 -9.03
N TYR A 409 -27.82 -9.32 -9.91
CA TYR A 409 -26.75 -10.24 -10.27
C TYR A 409 -25.57 -9.52 -10.94
N GLN A 410 -25.84 -8.65 -11.92
CA GLN A 410 -24.78 -7.94 -12.65
C GLN A 410 -24.10 -6.87 -11.77
N SER A 411 -24.87 -6.24 -10.88
CA SER A 411 -24.35 -5.26 -9.92
C SER A 411 -23.39 -5.86 -8.90
N TYR A 412 -23.48 -7.16 -8.60
CA TYR A 412 -22.61 -7.87 -7.65
C TYR A 412 -21.13 -7.85 -8.05
N PHE A 413 -20.84 -7.94 -9.36
CA PHE A 413 -19.48 -8.16 -9.83
C PHE A 413 -18.54 -6.97 -9.56
N ILE A 414 -19.03 -5.73 -9.57
CA ILE A 414 -18.19 -4.55 -9.30
C ILE A 414 -17.58 -4.57 -7.89
N PRO A 415 -18.39 -4.57 -6.81
CA PRO A 415 -17.84 -4.57 -5.46
C PRO A 415 -17.06 -5.86 -5.17
N PHE A 416 -17.48 -7.00 -5.74
CA PHE A 416 -16.79 -8.28 -5.57
C PHE A 416 -15.38 -8.27 -6.16
N TRP A 417 -15.20 -7.88 -7.42
CA TRP A 417 -13.88 -7.82 -8.05
C TRP A 417 -13.00 -6.72 -7.46
N ALA A 418 -13.59 -5.59 -7.05
CA ALA A 418 -12.86 -4.55 -6.32
C ALA A 418 -12.35 -5.04 -4.96
N TRP A 419 -13.17 -5.79 -4.21
CA TRP A 419 -12.79 -6.42 -2.95
C TRP A 419 -11.72 -7.48 -3.16
N ARG A 420 -11.88 -8.32 -4.19
CA ARG A 420 -10.92 -9.37 -4.52
C ARG A 420 -9.55 -8.80 -4.88
N SER A 421 -9.51 -7.79 -5.73
CA SER A 421 -8.25 -7.19 -6.20
C SER A 421 -7.45 -6.56 -5.05
N ALA A 422 -8.14 -6.01 -4.05
CA ALA A 422 -7.52 -5.45 -2.85
C ALA A 422 -6.94 -6.50 -1.87
N THR A 423 -7.10 -7.80 -2.13
CA THR A 423 -6.64 -8.89 -1.24
C THR A 423 -5.55 -9.77 -1.87
N LEU A 424 -5.08 -9.41 -3.07
CA LEU A 424 -4.06 -10.14 -3.84
C LEU A 424 -2.65 -9.61 -3.52
N SER A 425 -1.65 -10.50 -3.50
CA SER A 425 -0.22 -10.18 -3.41
C SER A 425 0.64 -11.10 -4.27
N GLY A 426 1.81 -10.61 -4.67
CA GLY A 426 2.77 -11.31 -5.55
C GLY A 426 2.29 -11.40 -7.01
N SER A 427 3.18 -11.19 -7.99
CA SER A 427 2.78 -11.13 -9.40
C SER A 427 2.35 -12.50 -9.96
N THR A 428 3.09 -13.57 -9.63
CA THR A 428 2.77 -14.93 -10.10
C THR A 428 1.61 -15.56 -9.33
N GLY A 429 1.57 -15.39 -8.01
CA GLY A 429 0.43 -15.77 -7.17
C GLY A 429 -0.88 -15.09 -7.60
N THR A 430 -0.83 -13.80 -7.95
CA THR A 430 -2.00 -13.02 -8.40
C THR A 430 -2.54 -13.54 -9.74
N ALA A 431 -1.68 -13.70 -10.74
CA ALA A 431 -2.09 -14.19 -12.07
C ALA A 431 -2.69 -15.60 -12.02
N PHE A 432 -2.07 -16.51 -11.26
CA PHE A 432 -2.61 -17.86 -11.06
C PHE A 432 -3.97 -17.81 -10.33
N THR A 433 -4.08 -17.01 -9.27
CA THR A 433 -5.30 -16.98 -8.47
C THR A 433 -6.48 -16.36 -9.23
N LEU A 434 -6.25 -15.30 -9.99
CA LEU A 434 -7.26 -14.70 -10.87
C LEU A 434 -7.72 -15.70 -11.94
N GLY A 435 -6.79 -16.44 -12.55
CA GLY A 435 -7.09 -17.49 -13.53
C GLY A 435 -7.89 -18.65 -12.91
N LEU A 436 -7.43 -19.18 -11.77
CA LEU A 436 -8.11 -20.25 -11.05
C LEU A 436 -9.51 -19.84 -10.59
N GLN A 437 -9.66 -18.59 -10.15
CA GLN A 437 -10.95 -18.07 -9.71
C GLN A 437 -11.93 -17.91 -10.88
N SER A 438 -11.46 -17.38 -12.02
CA SER A 438 -12.26 -17.31 -13.24
C SER A 438 -12.69 -18.72 -13.70
N GLY A 439 -11.78 -19.69 -13.63
CA GLY A 439 -12.07 -21.09 -13.93
C GLY A 439 -13.16 -21.63 -13.02
N ILE A 440 -12.97 -21.57 -11.70
CA ILE A 440 -13.95 -22.07 -10.73
C ILE A 440 -15.30 -21.33 -10.84
N ALA A 441 -15.30 -20.03 -11.17
CA ALA A 441 -16.51 -19.26 -11.40
C ALA A 441 -17.40 -19.85 -12.52
N GLN A 442 -16.81 -20.56 -13.49
CA GLN A 442 -17.52 -21.23 -14.58
C GLN A 442 -18.26 -22.51 -14.15
N LEU A 443 -18.08 -22.99 -12.91
CA LEU A 443 -18.94 -24.04 -12.35
C LEU A 443 -20.42 -23.63 -12.38
N GLY A 444 -20.71 -22.32 -12.25
CA GLY A 444 -22.05 -21.79 -12.47
C GLY A 444 -22.55 -22.01 -13.90
N GLY A 445 -21.68 -21.89 -14.91
CA GLY A 445 -21.99 -22.22 -16.31
C GLY A 445 -22.16 -23.71 -16.58
N VAL A 446 -21.57 -24.59 -15.75
CA VAL A 446 -21.78 -26.04 -15.84
C VAL A 446 -23.10 -26.45 -15.21
N ILE A 447 -23.38 -25.96 -14.00
CA ILE A 447 -24.54 -26.35 -13.18
C ILE A 447 -25.79 -25.57 -13.59
N GLY A 448 -25.65 -24.29 -13.95
CA GLY A 448 -26.77 -23.38 -14.24
C GLY A 448 -27.72 -23.89 -15.34
N PRO A 449 -27.22 -24.30 -16.53
CA PRO A 449 -28.04 -24.92 -17.56
C PRO A 449 -28.76 -26.19 -17.09
N GLN A 450 -28.18 -26.93 -16.13
CA GLN A 450 -28.76 -28.17 -15.60
C GLN A 450 -29.81 -27.93 -14.51
N LEU A 451 -29.98 -26.69 -14.06
CA LEU A 451 -30.88 -26.38 -12.94
C LEU A 451 -32.36 -26.54 -13.31
N PHE A 452 -32.73 -26.27 -14.57
CA PHE A 452 -34.12 -26.35 -15.05
C PHE A 452 -34.31 -27.54 -16.01
N GLN A 453 -34.11 -28.74 -15.48
CA GLN A 453 -34.41 -30.01 -16.17
C GLN A 453 -35.91 -30.30 -16.20
N SER A 454 -36.33 -31.08 -17.20
CA SER A 454 -37.73 -31.52 -17.39
C SER A 454 -38.33 -32.18 -16.15
N LYS A 455 -37.52 -32.89 -15.34
CA LYS A 455 -37.94 -33.50 -14.06
C LYS A 455 -38.48 -32.51 -13.03
N PHE A 456 -38.19 -31.21 -13.16
CA PHE A 456 -38.70 -30.15 -12.28
C PHE A 456 -39.88 -29.38 -12.90
N ALA A 457 -40.31 -29.74 -14.12
CA ALA A 457 -41.42 -29.07 -14.79
C ALA A 457 -42.77 -29.28 -14.07
N TYR A 458 -42.94 -30.39 -13.34
CA TYR A 458 -44.20 -30.75 -12.66
C TYR A 458 -44.71 -29.70 -11.68
N ASN A 459 -43.81 -28.90 -11.09
CA ASN A 459 -44.16 -27.84 -10.15
C ASN A 459 -43.88 -26.44 -10.70
N GLY A 460 -43.80 -26.28 -12.02
CA GLY A 460 -43.47 -25.00 -12.66
C GLY A 460 -42.05 -24.54 -12.35
N TYR A 461 -41.12 -25.48 -12.16
CA TYR A 461 -39.71 -25.22 -11.84
C TYR A 461 -39.46 -24.53 -10.49
N LYS A 462 -40.44 -24.56 -9.58
CA LYS A 462 -40.26 -24.04 -8.21
C LYS A 462 -39.05 -24.67 -7.52
N THR A 463 -38.80 -25.97 -7.70
CA THR A 463 -37.60 -26.62 -7.14
C THR A 463 -36.30 -26.00 -7.67
N SER A 464 -36.24 -25.67 -8.96
CA SER A 464 -35.07 -25.04 -9.57
C SER A 464 -34.80 -23.66 -8.98
N PHE A 465 -35.84 -22.84 -8.83
CA PHE A 465 -35.74 -21.55 -8.14
C PHE A 465 -35.39 -21.70 -6.65
N ALA A 466 -35.79 -22.80 -6.00
CA ALA A 466 -35.41 -23.10 -4.61
C ALA A 466 -33.92 -23.32 -4.46
N ILE A 467 -33.36 -24.11 -5.37
CA ILE A 467 -31.93 -24.38 -5.38
C ILE A 467 -31.16 -23.09 -5.69
N ALA A 468 -31.66 -22.25 -6.61
CA ALA A 468 -31.05 -20.93 -6.89
C ALA A 468 -31.11 -19.99 -5.66
N ALA A 469 -32.24 -19.92 -4.96
CA ALA A 469 -32.38 -19.13 -3.73
C ALA A 469 -31.48 -19.67 -2.61
N ALA A 470 -31.48 -20.99 -2.38
CA ALA A 470 -30.70 -21.65 -1.35
C ALA A 470 -29.19 -21.50 -1.57
N THR A 471 -28.72 -21.63 -2.82
CA THR A 471 -27.30 -21.38 -3.16
C THR A 471 -26.93 -19.92 -2.98
N THR A 472 -27.83 -18.98 -3.32
CA THR A 472 -27.63 -17.55 -3.05
C THR A 472 -27.56 -17.26 -1.54
N ILE A 473 -28.41 -17.90 -0.73
CA ILE A 473 -28.36 -17.80 0.75
C ILE A 473 -27.08 -18.45 1.31
N ALA A 474 -26.66 -19.61 0.79
CA ALA A 474 -25.38 -20.19 1.18
C ALA A 474 -24.21 -19.25 0.84
N SER A 475 -24.33 -18.49 -0.26
CA SER A 475 -23.37 -17.47 -0.61
C SER A 475 -23.33 -16.31 0.39
N PHE A 476 -24.40 -16.01 1.14
CA PHE A 476 -24.34 -15.05 2.26
C PHE A 476 -23.36 -15.53 3.33
N VAL A 477 -23.44 -16.80 3.70
CA VAL A 477 -22.57 -17.38 4.74
C VAL A 477 -21.12 -17.37 4.26
N ALA A 478 -20.87 -17.75 3.00
CA ALA A 478 -19.53 -17.66 2.40
C ALA A 478 -19.01 -16.22 2.33
N ASN A 479 -19.88 -15.24 2.05
CA ASN A 479 -19.53 -13.83 2.04
C ASN A 479 -19.20 -13.32 3.44
N LEU A 480 -19.99 -13.67 4.46
CA LEU A 480 -19.71 -13.36 5.87
C LEU A 480 -18.38 -13.96 6.33
N TRP A 481 -18.08 -15.20 5.93
CA TRP A 481 -16.79 -15.82 6.20
C TRP A 481 -15.64 -15.08 5.53
N THR A 482 -15.82 -14.69 4.26
CA THR A 482 -14.81 -13.90 3.53
C THR A 482 -14.64 -12.52 4.17
N TRP A 483 -15.73 -11.88 4.60
CA TRP A 483 -15.69 -10.58 5.29
C TRP A 483 -14.99 -10.69 6.64
N TRP A 484 -15.22 -11.75 7.39
CA TRP A 484 -14.49 -12.01 8.63
C TRP A 484 -12.98 -12.12 8.39
N LEU A 485 -12.56 -12.83 7.34
CA LEU A 485 -11.14 -12.97 6.97
C LEU A 485 -10.50 -11.65 6.50
N THR A 486 -11.26 -10.75 5.88
CA THR A 486 -10.74 -9.49 5.32
C THR A 486 -11.18 -8.24 6.08
N ARG A 487 -11.69 -8.40 7.31
CA ARG A 487 -12.34 -7.31 8.05
C ARG A 487 -11.45 -6.09 8.14
N ASN A 488 -10.21 -6.27 8.61
CA ASN A 488 -9.25 -5.18 8.81
C ASN A 488 -8.89 -4.50 7.49
N THR A 489 -8.53 -5.30 6.48
CA THR A 489 -8.20 -4.83 5.13
C THR A 489 -9.28 -3.93 4.54
N GLU A 490 -10.56 -4.31 4.66
CA GLU A 490 -11.65 -3.52 4.08
C GLU A 490 -11.95 -2.23 4.85
N TYR A 491 -11.76 -2.21 6.17
CA TYR A 491 -11.84 -0.97 6.94
C TYR A 491 -10.71 0.00 6.58
N ASP A 492 -9.50 -0.52 6.33
CA ASP A 492 -8.37 0.30 5.92
C ASP A 492 -8.51 0.83 4.50
N VAL A 493 -8.93 -0.03 3.56
CA VAL A 493 -9.25 0.38 2.17
C VAL A 493 -10.28 1.52 2.18
N MET A 494 -11.31 1.42 3.02
CA MET A 494 -12.32 2.46 3.16
C MET A 494 -11.75 3.75 3.78
N ARG A 495 -10.86 3.64 4.77
CA ARG A 495 -10.18 4.78 5.40
C ARG A 495 -9.29 5.52 4.40
N VAL A 496 -8.42 4.79 3.68
CA VAL A 496 -7.52 5.34 2.64
C VAL A 496 -8.33 6.00 1.53
N ARG A 497 -9.39 5.36 1.03
CA ARG A 497 -10.28 5.96 0.02
C ARG A 497 -10.90 7.27 0.49
N ARG A 498 -11.33 7.36 1.76
CA ARG A 498 -11.86 8.61 2.32
C ARG A 498 -10.81 9.71 2.40
N LYS A 499 -9.55 9.39 2.72
CA LYS A 499 -8.43 10.34 2.67
C LYS A 499 -8.17 10.83 1.24
N ILE A 500 -8.11 9.93 0.26
CA ILE A 500 -7.91 10.29 -1.16
C ILE A 500 -9.04 11.20 -1.66
N LEU A 501 -10.30 10.90 -1.32
CA LEU A 501 -11.43 11.75 -1.68
C LEU A 501 -11.34 13.15 -1.06
N LYS A 502 -10.80 13.28 0.16
CA LYS A 502 -10.52 14.59 0.79
C LYS A 502 -9.37 15.31 0.09
N ALA A 503 -8.26 14.62 -0.21
CA ALA A 503 -7.10 15.20 -0.90
C ALA A 503 -7.46 15.70 -2.31
N ARG A 504 -8.25 14.93 -3.07
CA ARG A 504 -8.76 15.35 -4.39
C ARG A 504 -9.63 16.60 -4.32
N LYS A 505 -10.46 16.75 -3.28
CA LYS A 505 -11.24 17.98 -3.05
C LYS A 505 -10.36 19.20 -2.76
N LEU A 506 -9.15 18.97 -2.23
CA LEU A 506 -8.16 20.01 -1.91
C LEU A 506 -7.14 20.24 -3.04
N GLY A 507 -7.30 19.58 -4.20
CA GLY A 507 -6.40 19.75 -5.34
C GLY A 507 -5.00 19.16 -5.18
N LYS A 508 -4.76 18.31 -4.17
CA LYS A 508 -3.45 17.68 -3.90
C LYS A 508 -3.35 16.30 -4.54
N VAL A 509 -2.19 15.96 -5.10
CA VAL A 509 -1.86 14.60 -5.54
C VAL A 509 -1.37 13.82 -4.33
N ASN A 510 -1.94 12.64 -4.09
CA ASN A 510 -1.60 11.81 -2.94
C ASN A 510 -0.79 10.62 -3.43
N PHE A 511 0.50 10.57 -3.06
CA PHE A 511 1.42 9.49 -3.42
C PHE A 511 1.79 8.60 -2.22
N ASP A 512 1.36 8.95 -1.00
CA ASP A 512 1.99 8.41 0.22
C ASP A 512 1.29 7.23 0.90
N ASP A 513 0.06 6.87 0.53
CA ASP A 513 -0.68 5.79 1.20
C ASP A 513 -0.95 4.62 0.23
N ASP A 514 0.07 3.80 -0.04
CA ASP A 514 -0.15 2.46 -0.62
C ASP A 514 -0.81 1.55 0.42
N ILE A 515 -1.85 0.81 0.01
CA ILE A 515 -2.58 -0.11 0.89
C ILE A 515 -1.66 -1.30 1.21
N ARG A 516 -1.02 -1.30 2.39
CA ARG A 516 -0.26 -2.46 2.88
C ARG A 516 -1.20 -3.55 3.38
N VAL A 517 -1.64 -4.42 2.46
CA VAL A 517 -2.59 -5.52 2.74
C VAL A 517 -2.00 -6.59 3.68
N PHE A 518 -0.68 -6.61 3.92
CA PHE A 518 0.02 -7.78 4.50
C PHE A 518 0.73 -7.58 5.84
N GLU A 519 0.74 -6.40 6.45
CA GLU A 519 1.46 -6.20 7.73
C GLU A 519 0.63 -6.54 9.00
N GLU A 520 -0.68 -6.80 8.88
CA GLU A 520 -1.55 -7.05 10.05
C GLU A 520 -2.02 -8.51 10.26
N ARG A 521 -1.27 -9.52 9.82
CA ARG A 521 -1.52 -10.93 10.24
C ARG A 521 -0.77 -11.32 11.52
N ARG A 522 -0.80 -10.48 12.55
CA ARG A 522 -0.36 -10.84 13.91
C ARG A 522 -1.39 -10.39 14.95
N PHE A 523 -2.57 -11.02 14.94
CA PHE A 523 -3.51 -10.94 16.06
C PHE A 523 -4.01 -12.32 16.54
N TYR A 524 -3.52 -13.42 15.95
CA TYR A 524 -3.91 -14.77 16.34
C TYR A 524 -2.70 -15.67 16.58
N ASP A 525 -1.86 -15.28 17.54
CA ASP A 525 -1.07 -16.19 18.35
C ASP A 525 -1.31 -15.80 19.82
N GLY A 526 -2.46 -16.22 20.35
CA GLY A 526 -2.92 -15.77 21.67
C GLY A 526 -4.19 -16.42 22.18
N PHE A 527 -4.47 -17.67 21.80
CA PHE A 527 -5.46 -18.51 22.50
C PHE A 527 -4.82 -19.84 22.90
N LYS A 528 -3.89 -19.78 23.86
CA LYS A 528 -3.71 -20.89 24.80
C LYS A 528 -4.57 -20.59 26.03
N ARG A 529 -5.65 -21.35 26.16
CA ARG A 529 -6.45 -21.47 27.38
C ARG A 529 -5.56 -21.93 28.55
N GLN A 530 -5.46 -21.10 29.57
CA GLN A 530 -5.49 -21.45 31.00
C GLN A 530 -6.31 -20.30 31.61
N GLY A 531 -7.53 -20.47 32.13
CA GLY A 531 -8.01 -21.52 33.02
C GLY A 531 -8.00 -20.94 34.44
N GLY A 532 -9.15 -20.47 34.92
CA GLY A 532 -9.39 -20.09 36.32
C GLY A 532 -10.15 -18.77 36.50
N ASP A 533 -11.48 -18.88 36.59
CA ASP A 533 -12.43 -18.25 37.53
C ASP A 533 -12.22 -16.77 37.92
N SER A 534 -13.21 -15.87 37.92
CA SER A 534 -14.67 -15.97 37.98
C SER A 534 -15.28 -14.60 37.65
N GLU A 535 -16.51 -14.61 37.08
CA GLU A 535 -17.65 -13.66 37.18
C GLU A 535 -17.35 -12.14 37.20
N TRP A 536 -18.04 -11.24 36.50
CA TRP A 536 -19.45 -10.89 36.60
C TRP A 536 -19.92 -10.17 35.32
N TRP A 537 -21.14 -10.44 34.88
CA TRP A 537 -21.85 -9.70 33.83
C TRP A 537 -22.74 -8.59 34.43
N ILE A 538 -22.88 -7.49 33.68
CA ILE A 538 -23.99 -6.51 33.64
C ILE A 538 -24.22 -5.61 34.87
N LYS A 539 -23.96 -4.31 34.71
CA LYS A 539 -24.95 -3.23 34.95
C LYS A 539 -24.80 -2.15 33.88
N GLY A 540 -25.88 -1.91 33.15
CA GLY A 540 -26.03 -0.74 32.29
C GLY A 540 -26.66 0.42 33.07
N GLU A 541 -26.31 1.64 32.68
CA GLU A 541 -27.20 2.80 32.77
C GLU A 541 -27.07 3.65 31.49
N PRO A 542 -28.15 4.33 31.06
CA PRO A 542 -28.29 4.92 29.73
C PRO A 542 -27.84 6.38 29.70
N VAL A 543 -27.16 6.80 28.63
CA VAL A 543 -26.92 8.23 28.37
C VAL A 543 -28.09 8.79 27.56
N GLU A 544 -28.91 9.60 28.22
CA GLU A 544 -30.03 10.33 27.64
C GLU A 544 -29.60 11.45 26.68
N ASN A 545 -30.52 11.71 25.74
CA ASN A 545 -30.52 12.81 24.79
C ASN A 545 -30.51 14.19 25.47
N VAL A 546 -29.64 15.09 25.01
CA VAL A 546 -29.95 16.53 25.01
C VAL A 546 -29.53 17.15 23.67
N TRP A 547 -30.51 17.25 22.77
CA TRP A 547 -30.50 18.21 21.67
C TRP A 547 -31.28 19.46 22.09
N GLY A 548 -30.67 20.63 21.90
CA GLY A 548 -31.38 21.89 21.58
C GLY A 548 -30.89 23.14 22.32
N PRO A 549 -31.14 24.37 21.81
CA PRO A 549 -31.57 24.75 20.46
C PRO A 549 -30.64 25.79 19.78
N ARG A 550 -30.73 25.85 18.45
CA ARG A 550 -30.27 26.97 17.61
C ARG A 550 -30.96 28.27 18.02
N ARG A 551 -30.21 29.38 18.09
CA ARG A 551 -30.73 30.74 17.89
C ARG A 551 -29.89 31.49 16.85
N SER A 552 -30.60 31.96 15.82
CA SER A 552 -30.18 32.89 14.79
C SER A 552 -30.08 34.32 15.33
N VAL A 553 -29.09 35.10 14.88
CA VAL A 553 -29.24 36.56 14.72
C VAL A 553 -28.57 37.01 13.42
N ASN A 554 -29.32 37.83 12.69
CA ASN A 554 -29.07 38.36 11.35
C ASN A 554 -27.95 39.41 11.27
N SER A 555 -27.46 39.52 10.03
CA SER A 555 -26.71 40.61 9.40
C SER A 555 -27.09 42.05 9.80
N ARG A 556 -26.10 42.96 9.80
CA ARG A 556 -26.19 44.30 9.18
C ARG A 556 -24.82 44.97 9.00
N ASN A 557 -24.70 45.66 7.86
CA ASN A 557 -23.59 46.43 7.31
C ASN A 557 -23.03 47.51 8.24
N PHE A 558 -21.76 47.89 8.07
CA PHE A 558 -21.35 49.30 7.92
C PHE A 558 -20.01 49.41 7.17
N THR A 559 -20.07 50.16 6.06
CA THR A 559 -18.98 50.78 5.29
C THR A 559 -18.49 52.04 5.99
N ASP A 560 -17.18 52.29 6.04
CA ASP A 560 -16.44 53.48 5.52
C ASP A 560 -15.05 53.65 6.20
N PRO A 561 -14.09 54.41 5.62
CA PRO A 561 -12.66 54.16 5.66
C PRO A 561 -11.91 55.29 6.40
N LYS A 562 -10.58 55.33 6.27
CA LYS A 562 -9.58 56.18 6.96
C LYS A 562 -9.16 55.50 8.28
N ILE A 563 -7.88 55.26 8.56
CA ILE A 563 -6.76 56.19 8.54
C ILE A 563 -5.44 55.42 8.33
N THR A 564 -4.55 56.09 7.60
CA THR A 564 -3.14 55.84 7.29
C THR A 564 -2.21 55.62 8.49
N HIS A 565 -1.27 54.67 8.38
CA HIS A 565 0.19 54.81 8.58
C HIS A 565 0.82 53.46 8.96
N PHE A 566 1.77 53.00 8.13
CA PHE A 566 2.70 51.92 8.44
C PHE A 566 3.77 52.43 9.43
N GLY A 567 3.95 51.72 10.54
CA GLY A 567 5.15 51.72 11.38
C GLY A 567 5.60 50.25 11.57
N PRO A 568 6.90 49.96 11.61
CA PRO A 568 7.40 48.60 11.71
C PRO A 568 7.40 48.19 13.18
N ASP A 569 6.39 47.44 13.62
CA ASP A 569 6.43 46.64 14.85
C ASP A 569 5.18 45.75 14.91
N SER A 570 5.35 44.44 14.72
CA SER A 570 4.39 43.44 15.22
C SER A 570 5.09 42.09 15.39
N THR A 571 5.79 41.98 16.52
CA THR A 571 5.80 40.84 17.45
C THR A 571 5.27 39.50 16.91
N LEU A 572 6.20 38.57 16.67
CA LEU A 572 5.95 37.14 16.84
C LEU A 572 5.41 36.90 18.26
N SER A 573 4.30 36.17 18.36
CA SER A 573 3.70 35.78 19.63
C SER A 573 4.71 35.01 20.47
N GLU A 574 5.03 35.54 21.64
CA GLU A 574 5.81 34.89 22.68
C GLU A 574 5.19 33.52 23.02
N GLY A 575 5.99 32.45 22.89
CA GLY A 575 5.74 31.20 23.59
C GLY A 575 5.84 31.42 25.11
N PRO A 576 5.36 30.47 25.94
CA PRO A 576 5.29 30.69 27.37
C PRO A 576 6.69 30.90 27.96
N HIS A 577 6.94 32.11 28.46
CA HIS A 577 8.10 32.46 29.29
C HIS A 577 8.15 31.55 30.52
N ILE A 578 9.12 30.63 30.57
CA ILE A 578 9.49 29.90 31.79
C ILE A 578 10.48 30.81 32.56
N PRO A 579 10.20 31.18 33.83
CA PRO A 579 11.00 32.17 34.54
C PRO A 579 12.43 31.67 34.83
N SER A 580 13.40 32.55 34.60
CA SER A 580 14.86 32.33 34.62
C SER A 580 15.49 32.15 36.01
N SER A 581 14.82 31.46 36.94
CA SER A 581 15.33 31.31 38.31
C SER A 581 14.87 30.03 39.03
N GLN A 582 14.83 28.89 38.35
CA GLN A 582 14.68 27.59 39.04
C GLN A 582 16.04 26.91 39.22
N PRO A 583 16.37 26.42 40.44
CA PRO A 583 17.56 25.60 40.65
C PRO A 583 17.46 24.31 39.82
N VAL A 584 18.61 23.74 39.44
CA VAL A 584 18.68 22.41 38.81
C VAL A 584 17.90 21.43 39.69
N MET A 585 16.87 20.78 39.14
CA MET A 585 16.08 19.80 39.90
C MET A 585 17.00 18.66 40.37
N SER A 586 16.94 18.33 41.66
CA SER A 586 17.70 17.22 42.22
C SER A 586 17.28 15.90 41.57
N ALA A 587 18.25 15.12 41.08
CA ALA A 587 18.01 13.77 40.58
C ALA A 587 17.39 12.86 41.63
N SER A 588 16.71 11.80 41.17
CA SER A 588 16.11 10.82 42.07
C SER A 588 17.17 10.21 43.02
N PRO A 589 16.82 9.87 44.27
CA PRO A 589 17.78 9.33 45.23
C PRO A 589 18.53 8.08 44.72
N ALA A 590 17.85 7.24 43.94
CA ALA A 590 18.43 6.04 43.35
C ALA A 590 19.49 6.36 42.29
N LEU A 591 19.26 7.37 41.44
CA LEU A 591 20.23 7.81 40.45
C LEU A 591 21.43 8.48 41.13
N THR A 592 21.19 9.35 42.12
CA THR A 592 22.26 10.02 42.89
C THR A 592 23.17 9.00 43.56
N GLN A 593 22.61 7.99 44.23
CA GLN A 593 23.39 6.94 44.89
C GLN A 593 24.21 6.11 43.88
N LEU A 594 23.65 5.83 42.69
CA LEU A 594 24.37 5.10 41.64
C LEU A 594 25.53 5.94 41.07
N LEU A 595 25.31 7.23 40.83
CA LEU A 595 26.35 8.13 40.32
C LEU A 595 27.48 8.34 41.34
N GLU A 596 27.18 8.44 42.64
CA GLU A 596 28.19 8.46 43.70
C GLU A 596 29.05 7.20 43.73
N LYS A 597 28.43 6.04 43.47
CA LYS A 597 29.13 4.76 43.41
C LYS A 597 30.02 4.63 42.17
N VAL A 598 29.53 5.06 41.01
CA VAL A 598 30.24 4.96 39.72
C VAL A 598 31.30 6.06 39.56
N ILE A 599 31.09 7.22 40.18
CA ILE A 599 31.99 8.38 40.17
C ILE A 599 32.41 8.66 41.62
N PRO A 600 33.30 7.84 42.21
CA PRO A 600 33.67 7.98 43.62
C PRO A 600 34.65 9.14 43.87
N GLN A 601 35.32 9.62 42.83
CA GLN A 601 36.38 10.63 42.92
C GLN A 601 35.80 11.99 43.34
N GLY A 602 36.39 12.59 44.39
CA GLY A 602 35.89 13.84 44.98
C GLY A 602 36.13 15.09 44.14
N ASP A 603 37.08 15.03 43.21
CA ASP A 603 37.44 16.08 42.24
C ASP A 603 36.56 16.09 40.98
N ARG A 604 35.53 15.23 40.94
CA ARG A 604 34.51 15.16 39.87
C ARG A 604 33.09 15.26 40.43
N SER A 605 32.93 16.07 41.47
CA SER A 605 31.68 16.30 42.17
C SER A 605 30.61 16.92 41.25
N SER A 606 30.96 17.90 40.42
CA SER A 606 30.02 18.58 39.53
C SER A 606 29.54 17.67 38.39
N LEU A 607 30.38 16.73 37.95
CA LEU A 607 29.99 15.74 36.95
C LEU A 607 28.79 14.89 37.41
N ARG A 608 28.80 14.44 38.67
CA ARG A 608 27.75 13.57 39.22
C ARG A 608 26.55 14.32 39.79
N SER A 609 26.72 15.53 40.32
CA SER A 609 25.63 16.30 40.92
C SER A 609 24.91 17.22 39.95
N ASP A 610 25.62 17.73 38.94
CA ASP A 610 25.12 18.82 38.10
C ASP A 610 25.08 18.44 36.62
N VAL A 611 26.20 18.02 36.03
CA VAL A 611 26.33 17.84 34.56
C VAL A 611 25.50 16.68 34.04
N ILE A 612 25.70 15.46 34.57
CA ILE A 612 24.94 14.28 34.13
C ILE A 612 23.43 14.45 34.42
N PRO A 613 23.01 14.87 35.62
CA PRO A 613 21.59 15.14 35.90
C PRO A 613 20.97 16.21 34.99
N ALA A 614 21.68 17.30 34.69
CA ALA A 614 21.15 18.36 33.82
C ALA A 614 20.94 17.88 32.38
N ILE A 615 21.88 17.09 31.84
CA ILE A 615 21.74 16.50 30.49
C ILE A 615 20.59 15.49 30.46
N LEU A 616 20.45 14.66 31.50
CA LEU A 616 19.36 13.71 31.60
C LEU A 616 17.99 14.40 31.75
N ASP A 617 17.93 15.53 32.45
CA ASP A 617 16.73 16.37 32.53
C ASP A 617 16.38 17.00 31.17
N ALA A 618 17.40 17.45 30.42
CA ALA A 618 17.23 17.97 29.06
C ALA A 618 16.57 16.94 28.14
N ILE A 619 16.99 15.67 28.19
CA ILE A 619 16.37 14.58 27.41
C ILE A 619 14.88 14.41 27.78
N SER A 620 14.51 14.56 29.05
CA SER A 620 13.11 14.56 29.48
C SER A 620 12.34 15.76 28.91
N GLY A 621 12.97 16.94 28.90
CA GLY A 621 12.43 18.16 28.29
C GLY A 621 12.20 18.03 26.78
N ILE A 622 13.16 17.45 26.06
CA ILE A 622 13.03 17.15 24.62
C ILE A 622 11.84 16.21 24.42
N ALA A 623 11.74 15.12 25.19
CA ALA A 623 10.61 14.19 25.08
C ALA A 623 9.24 14.87 25.27
N LYS A 624 9.11 15.77 26.27
CA LYS A 624 7.88 16.55 26.50
C LYS A 624 7.58 17.50 25.32
N THR A 625 8.60 18.11 24.77
CA THR A 625 8.49 19.04 23.63
C THR A 625 8.02 18.31 22.37
N LEU A 626 8.56 17.13 22.10
CA LEU A 626 8.14 16.29 20.98
C LEU A 626 6.70 15.79 21.16
N GLN A 627 6.30 15.39 22.37
CA GLN A 627 4.92 14.97 22.66
C GLN A 627 3.89 16.11 22.47
N ALA A 628 4.29 17.35 22.73
CA ALA A 628 3.44 18.53 22.55
C ALA A 628 3.36 19.00 21.09
N SER A 629 4.30 18.59 20.24
CA SER A 629 4.41 19.04 18.85
C SER A 629 3.42 18.31 17.94
N GLN A 630 2.29 18.94 17.61
CA GLN A 630 1.24 18.35 16.75
C GLN A 630 1.61 18.28 15.26
N HIS A 631 2.59 19.08 14.84
CA HIS A 631 3.02 19.20 13.44
C HIS A 631 4.55 19.16 13.36
N VAL A 632 5.04 18.33 12.45
CA VAL A 632 6.45 18.27 12.04
C VAL A 632 6.51 18.94 10.68
N SER A 633 7.21 20.07 10.60
CA SER A 633 7.28 20.89 9.39
C SER A 633 8.68 21.47 9.24
N LEU A 634 9.05 21.78 8.00
CA LEU A 634 10.26 22.55 7.70
C LEU A 634 10.26 23.85 8.50
N ALA A 635 11.37 24.13 9.20
CA ALA A 635 11.55 25.33 10.00
C ALA A 635 11.71 26.60 9.13
N GLY A 636 11.84 26.44 7.81
CA GLY A 636 12.05 27.54 6.87
C GLY A 636 13.45 28.16 6.94
N THR A 637 14.34 27.54 7.73
CA THR A 637 15.76 27.87 7.85
C THR A 637 16.56 26.60 7.53
N ALA A 638 17.72 26.78 6.90
CA ALA A 638 18.63 25.68 6.62
C ALA A 638 19.73 25.66 7.70
N ASN A 639 20.21 24.48 8.05
CA ASN A 639 21.29 24.29 9.02
C ASN A 639 22.58 24.97 8.55
N ALA A 640 23.61 25.03 9.40
CA ALA A 640 24.92 25.59 9.05
C ALA A 640 25.55 25.00 7.77
N PHE A 641 25.06 23.84 7.30
CA PHE A 641 25.48 23.16 6.07
C PHE A 641 24.47 23.16 4.92
N GLY A 642 23.33 23.85 5.05
CA GLY A 642 22.33 23.97 3.99
C GLY A 642 21.30 22.85 3.92
N ASP A 643 21.25 21.95 4.93
CA ASP A 643 20.21 20.93 5.05
C ASP A 643 18.89 21.54 5.57
N ASP A 644 17.77 21.02 5.08
CA ASP A 644 16.42 21.43 5.46
C ASP A 644 16.12 21.04 6.92
N GLN A 645 16.04 22.02 7.82
CA GLN A 645 15.80 21.78 9.25
C GLN A 645 14.31 21.56 9.54
N LEU A 646 13.97 20.66 10.47
CA LEU A 646 12.61 20.55 11.00
C LEU A 646 12.45 21.42 12.25
N ASN A 647 11.22 21.88 12.49
CA ASN A 647 10.87 22.66 13.68
C ASN A 647 11.21 21.93 14.99
N VAL A 648 11.14 20.60 15.01
CA VAL A 648 11.46 19.76 16.17
C VAL A 648 12.97 19.68 16.46
N ASP A 649 13.82 19.84 15.45
CA ASP A 649 15.28 19.84 15.61
C ASP A 649 15.70 21.12 16.36
N VAL A 650 15.20 22.27 15.91
CA VAL A 650 15.42 23.58 16.55
C VAL A 650 14.94 23.59 18.01
N LEU A 651 13.78 23.00 18.27
CA LEU A 651 13.24 22.92 19.63
C LEU A 651 14.11 22.05 20.54
N SER A 652 14.60 20.91 20.02
CA SER A 652 15.43 19.97 20.78
C SER A 652 16.81 20.56 21.08
N GLU A 653 17.40 21.25 20.10
CA GLU A 653 18.64 22.01 20.24
C GLU A 653 18.56 23.05 21.37
N ASN A 654 17.49 23.85 21.40
CA ASN A 654 17.31 24.90 22.41
C ASN A 654 17.21 24.31 23.82
N VAL A 655 16.43 23.24 24.02
CA VAL A 655 16.29 22.58 25.33
C VAL A 655 17.63 22.08 25.84
N MET A 656 18.46 21.47 24.98
CA MET A 656 19.77 20.98 25.37
C MET A 656 20.74 22.13 25.71
N ARG A 657 20.78 23.19 24.89
CA ARG A 657 21.64 24.35 25.14
C ARG A 657 21.28 25.08 26.43
N GLU A 658 19.99 25.20 26.75
CA GLU A 658 19.53 25.78 28.01
C GLU A 658 19.96 24.95 29.23
N ALA A 659 19.97 23.63 29.12
CA ALA A 659 20.50 22.75 30.17
C ALA A 659 22.01 22.91 30.33
N ILE A 660 22.74 22.94 29.22
CA ILE A 660 24.21 23.12 29.22
C ILE A 660 24.61 24.47 29.84
N ALA A 661 23.92 25.57 29.48
CA ALA A 661 24.22 26.90 29.99
C ALA A 661 24.07 27.01 31.52
N ARG A 662 23.18 26.20 32.11
CA ARG A 662 22.93 26.16 33.56
C ARG A 662 24.08 25.51 34.35
N CYS A 663 24.96 24.72 33.72
CA CYS A 663 26.08 24.05 34.38
C CYS A 663 27.38 24.89 34.34
N PRO A 664 27.92 25.40 35.47
CA PRO A 664 29.13 26.22 35.48
C PRO A 664 30.42 25.51 35.08
N SER A 665 30.46 24.19 35.24
CA SER A 665 31.60 23.38 34.85
C SER A 665 31.67 23.15 33.33
N ILE A 666 30.58 23.29 32.57
CA ILE A 666 30.60 23.17 31.11
C ILE A 666 31.08 24.48 30.49
N GLN A 667 32.24 24.45 29.85
CA GLN A 667 32.88 25.64 29.26
C GLN A 667 32.43 25.87 27.82
N THR A 668 32.38 24.80 27.03
CA THR A 668 32.06 24.86 25.61
C THR A 668 31.09 23.74 25.23
N ALA A 669 30.35 23.98 24.15
CA ALA A 669 29.50 22.97 23.55
C ALA A 669 29.40 23.13 22.03
N SER A 670 29.17 22.01 21.34
CA SER A 670 28.84 21.97 19.91
C SER A 670 27.77 20.91 19.66
N SER A 671 27.03 21.06 18.55
CA SER A 671 25.99 20.11 18.17
C SER A 671 26.06 19.71 16.70
N GLU A 672 25.34 18.66 16.34
CA GLU A 672 25.12 18.23 14.94
C GLU A 672 24.60 19.40 14.08
N GLU A 673 23.64 20.16 14.63
CA GLU A 673 22.92 21.27 13.99
C GLU A 673 23.78 22.54 13.86
N ASP A 674 24.72 22.73 14.80
CA ASP A 674 25.67 23.85 14.88
C ASP A 674 27.05 23.34 15.32
N PRO A 675 27.83 22.78 14.37
CA PRO A 675 29.08 22.07 14.65
C PRO A 675 30.26 23.03 14.70
N ILE A 676 30.07 24.05 15.52
CA ILE A 676 31.09 25.00 15.90
C ILE A 676 31.12 24.94 17.42
N GLU A 677 32.28 24.60 17.96
CA GLU A 677 32.48 24.65 19.41
C GLU A 677 32.39 26.09 19.89
N LYS A 678 31.33 26.38 20.64
CA LYS A 678 31.02 27.71 21.17
C LYS A 678 31.06 27.69 22.69
N PRO A 679 31.33 28.83 23.34
CA PRO A 679 31.14 28.96 24.77
C PRO A 679 29.72 28.54 25.17
N ALA A 680 29.60 27.72 26.21
CA ALA A 680 28.32 27.22 26.72
C ALA A 680 27.39 28.35 27.21
N ARG A 681 27.96 29.55 27.44
CA ARG A 681 27.25 30.77 27.84
C ARG A 681 27.65 31.91 26.92
N PRO A 682 26.69 32.73 26.44
CA PRO A 682 27.01 34.00 25.78
C PRO A 682 27.86 34.88 26.71
N GLN A 683 28.87 35.57 26.18
CA GLN A 683 29.60 36.58 26.96
C GLN A 683 28.59 37.63 27.45
N ALA A 684 28.35 37.68 28.76
CA ALA A 684 27.55 38.72 29.36
C ALA A 684 28.22 40.07 29.09
N SER A 685 27.46 41.01 28.53
CA SER A 685 27.79 42.43 28.56
C SER A 685 28.15 42.84 29.99
N ALA A 686 29.29 43.51 30.14
CA ALA A 686 29.89 43.92 31.41
C ALA A 686 28.84 44.38 32.45
N GLY A 687 28.60 43.55 33.49
CA GLY A 687 27.70 43.92 34.59
C GLY A 687 26.97 42.80 35.34
N ALA A 688 27.06 41.52 34.94
CA ALA A 688 26.40 40.42 35.66
C ALA A 688 27.39 39.66 36.57
N ASN A 689 26.98 39.43 37.83
CA ASN A 689 27.74 38.74 38.89
C ASN A 689 28.61 37.58 38.37
N GLU A 690 29.93 37.67 38.59
CA GLU A 690 30.87 36.57 38.37
C GLU A 690 30.46 35.36 39.21
N ILE A 691 29.94 34.32 38.56
CA ILE A 691 29.73 33.01 39.16
C ILE A 691 31.13 32.41 39.41
N PRO A 692 31.42 31.86 40.61
CA PRO A 692 32.76 31.35 40.93
C PRO A 692 33.22 30.32 39.90
N ALA A 693 34.47 30.43 39.48
CA ALA A 693 35.11 29.48 38.57
C ALA A 693 35.04 28.07 39.18
N SER A 694 34.41 27.14 38.46
CA SER A 694 34.45 25.72 38.79
C SER A 694 35.89 25.20 38.65
N SER A 695 36.36 24.39 39.59
CA SER A 695 37.62 23.66 39.46
C SER A 695 37.55 22.56 38.39
N GLU A 696 36.34 22.11 38.07
CA GLU A 696 36.04 21.12 37.04
C GLU A 696 35.67 21.82 35.72
N GLU A 697 36.28 21.40 34.62
CA GLU A 697 36.03 21.96 33.28
C GLU A 697 35.61 20.86 32.31
N TYR A 698 34.46 21.02 31.66
CA TYR A 698 33.91 20.05 30.72
C TYR A 698 33.49 20.68 29.40
N THR A 699 33.45 19.85 28.36
CA THR A 699 32.93 20.19 27.04
C THR A 699 31.86 19.17 26.65
N VAL A 700 30.77 19.64 26.03
CA VAL A 700 29.66 18.77 25.59
C VAL A 700 29.50 18.81 24.08
N ALA A 701 29.56 17.65 23.43
CA ALA A 701 29.21 17.48 22.03
C ALA A 701 27.94 16.61 21.95
N PHE A 702 26.93 17.04 21.19
CA PHE A 702 25.66 16.33 21.17
C PHE A 702 24.94 16.34 19.82
N ASP A 703 24.16 15.31 19.57
CA ASP A 703 23.08 15.30 18.58
C ASP A 703 21.75 15.44 19.34
N PRO A 704 21.04 16.58 19.22
CA PRO A 704 19.83 16.83 19.96
C PRO A 704 18.69 15.87 19.58
N LEU A 705 18.62 15.45 18.31
CA LEU A 705 17.52 14.63 17.79
C LEU A 705 17.95 13.73 16.60
N ASP A 706 18.45 12.55 16.93
CA ASP A 706 18.66 11.47 15.95
C ASP A 706 17.33 10.83 15.52
N GLY A 707 17.11 10.73 14.21
CA GLY A 707 15.91 10.12 13.63
C GLY A 707 14.74 11.09 13.42
N SER A 708 14.99 12.39 13.27
CA SER A 708 13.95 13.39 12.97
C SER A 708 13.11 13.04 11.72
N SER A 709 13.69 12.35 10.73
CA SER A 709 12.98 11.89 9.52
C SER A 709 11.91 10.81 9.79
N ILE A 710 11.98 10.08 10.91
CA ILE A 710 11.03 9.03 11.30
C ILE A 710 10.08 9.46 12.42
N ILE A 711 10.15 10.71 12.88
CA ILE A 711 9.30 11.22 13.95
C ILE A 711 7.85 11.43 13.51
N ALA A 712 7.60 11.86 12.27
CA ALA A 712 6.25 12.10 11.76
C ALA A 712 5.40 10.81 11.66
N PRO A 713 5.97 9.64 11.28
CA PRO A 713 5.36 8.33 11.49
C PRO A 713 5.18 7.88 12.96
N ASN A 714 5.58 8.70 13.93
CA ASN A 714 5.54 8.43 15.37
C ASN A 714 6.42 7.25 15.80
N TRP A 715 7.62 7.12 15.22
CA TRP A 715 8.60 6.12 15.61
C TRP A 715 9.47 6.62 16.77
N THR A 716 10.18 5.69 17.41
CA THR A 716 11.15 6.02 18.46
C THR A 716 12.33 6.74 17.84
N VAL A 717 12.72 7.86 18.44
CA VAL A 717 13.87 8.71 18.07
C VAL A 717 14.83 8.81 19.25
N GLY A 718 15.96 9.49 19.10
CA GLY A 718 16.93 9.57 20.19
C GLY A 718 17.69 10.88 20.30
N THR A 719 18.43 11.01 21.38
CA THR A 719 19.37 12.11 21.65
C THR A 719 20.70 11.48 22.03
N ILE A 720 21.82 11.96 21.47
CA ILE A 720 23.15 11.42 21.73
C ILE A 720 24.03 12.51 22.32
N VAL A 721 24.71 12.23 23.42
CA VAL A 721 25.55 13.22 24.12
C VAL A 721 26.89 12.59 24.51
N GLY A 722 27.99 13.29 24.20
CA GLY A 722 29.33 13.02 24.68
C GLY A 722 29.83 14.11 25.61
N ILE A 723 30.39 13.72 26.75
CA ILE A 723 30.93 14.62 27.78
C ILE A 723 32.45 14.42 27.85
N TRP A 724 33.18 15.51 27.68
CA TRP A 724 34.62 15.56 27.56
C TRP A 724 35.25 16.33 28.72
N ASP A 725 36.40 15.83 29.19
CA ASP A 725 37.23 16.44 30.23
C ASP A 725 38.13 17.53 29.63
N GLY A 726 37.94 18.77 30.09
CA GLY A 726 38.63 19.96 29.61
C GLY A 726 37.74 20.91 28.78
N ARG A 727 38.37 21.95 28.23
CA ARG A 727 37.71 23.08 27.55
C ARG A 727 37.40 22.88 26.07
N THR A 728 37.83 21.76 25.49
CA THR A 728 37.57 21.45 24.08
C THR A 728 37.45 19.95 23.87
N ALA A 729 36.60 19.53 22.94
CA ALA A 729 36.54 18.16 22.45
C ALA A 729 37.38 17.98 21.17
N VAL A 730 37.65 19.06 20.44
CA VAL A 730 38.37 19.03 19.17
C VAL A 730 39.87 18.79 19.38
N GLY A 731 40.46 17.90 18.58
CA GLY A 731 41.88 17.56 18.66
C GLY A 731 42.28 16.75 19.90
N GLN A 732 41.33 16.38 20.74
CA GLN A 732 41.56 15.58 21.95
C GLN A 732 41.47 14.08 21.69
N SER A 733 42.16 13.29 22.50
CA SER A 733 42.07 11.82 22.49
C SER A 733 40.72 11.37 23.08
N PRO A 734 39.82 10.70 22.33
CA PRO A 734 38.54 10.22 22.87
C PRO A 734 38.72 9.19 23.99
N VAL A 735 39.74 8.34 23.89
CA VAL A 735 40.07 7.34 24.93
C VAL A 735 40.32 7.99 26.28
N GLU A 736 41.04 9.12 26.28
CA GLU A 736 41.50 9.78 27.51
C GLU A 736 40.54 10.87 27.98
N LYS A 737 39.91 11.59 27.05
CA LYS A 737 39.16 12.82 27.33
C LYS A 737 37.66 12.64 27.31
N GLN A 738 37.09 11.66 26.58
CA GLN A 738 35.66 11.41 26.65
C GLN A 738 35.33 10.51 27.84
N ILE A 739 34.81 11.14 28.90
CA ILE A 739 34.64 10.51 30.22
C ILE A 739 33.22 9.99 30.47
N ALA A 740 32.23 10.49 29.74
CA ALA A 740 30.87 9.99 29.80
C ALA A 740 30.14 10.15 28.46
N ALA A 741 29.14 9.31 28.24
CA ALA A 741 28.24 9.38 27.10
C ALA A 741 26.82 8.96 27.51
N ILE A 742 25.83 9.60 26.89
CA ILE A 742 24.40 9.39 27.18
C ILE A 742 23.65 9.21 25.87
N ILE A 743 22.82 8.18 25.80
CA ILE A 743 21.83 7.98 24.73
C ILE A 743 20.44 8.03 25.34
N GLY A 744 19.68 9.06 24.99
CA GLY A 744 18.25 9.19 25.29
C GLY A 744 17.42 8.49 24.22
N VAL A 745 16.40 7.74 24.64
CA VAL A 745 15.43 7.07 23.76
C VAL A 745 14.06 7.66 24.01
N ILE A 746 13.46 8.23 22.98
CA ILE A 746 12.20 8.96 23.06
C ILE A 746 11.16 8.25 22.20
N GLY A 747 10.16 7.66 22.84
CA GLY A 747 9.08 6.94 22.17
C GLY A 747 7.89 6.71 23.10
N PRO A 748 7.19 5.56 23.03
CA PRO A 748 6.10 5.23 23.96
C PRO A 748 6.53 5.21 25.44
N ARG A 749 7.83 5.03 25.68
CA ARG A 749 8.50 5.26 26.96
C ARG A 749 9.74 6.10 26.68
N THR A 750 10.12 6.93 27.64
CA THR A 750 11.39 7.64 27.62
C THR A 750 12.36 6.92 28.54
N THR A 751 13.55 6.56 28.04
CA THR A 751 14.64 5.92 28.80
C THR A 751 15.98 6.55 28.40
N ALA A 752 17.02 6.36 29.20
CA ALA A 752 18.38 6.78 28.84
C ALA A 752 19.41 5.72 29.26
N ILE A 753 20.40 5.47 28.40
CA ILE A 753 21.59 4.66 28.72
C ILE A 753 22.74 5.62 28.97
N VAL A 754 23.42 5.42 30.10
CA VAL A 754 24.55 6.24 30.54
C VAL A 754 25.78 5.35 30.64
N ALA A 755 26.85 5.77 29.97
CA ALA A 755 28.18 5.17 30.12
C ALA A 755 29.14 6.18 30.74
N VAL A 756 29.96 5.70 31.68
CA VAL A 756 30.97 6.50 32.37
C VAL A 756 32.28 5.72 32.34
N ARG A 757 33.35 6.39 31.90
CA ARG A 757 34.72 5.86 31.88
C ARG A 757 35.66 6.95 32.38
N ILE A 758 36.00 6.89 33.65
CA ILE A 758 36.88 7.87 34.26
C ILE A 758 38.25 7.22 34.48
N PRO A 759 39.37 7.87 34.10
CA PRO A 759 40.70 7.36 34.38
C PRO A 759 40.87 6.98 35.86
N GLY A 760 41.30 5.74 36.13
CA GLY A 760 41.51 5.23 37.48
C GLY A 760 40.26 4.69 38.21
N ALA A 761 39.11 4.61 37.55
CA ALA A 761 37.90 3.95 38.05
C ALA A 761 37.40 2.88 37.06
N ASP A 762 36.61 1.92 37.55
CA ASP A 762 35.95 0.94 36.69
C ASP A 762 34.92 1.64 35.79
N SER A 763 34.88 1.26 34.51
CA SER A 763 33.85 1.73 33.60
C SER A 763 32.47 1.19 34.00
N ALA A 764 31.43 2.01 33.85
CA ALA A 764 30.06 1.59 34.07
C ALA A 764 29.17 1.92 32.88
N CYS A 765 28.15 1.09 32.66
CA CYS A 765 27.08 1.32 31.70
C CYS A 765 25.76 0.89 32.35
N PHE A 766 24.77 1.78 32.42
CA PHE A 766 23.50 1.52 33.08
C PHE A 766 22.34 2.23 32.36
N GLU A 767 21.11 1.83 32.66
CA GLU A 767 19.90 2.38 32.04
C GLU A 767 18.91 2.88 33.08
N ILE A 768 18.33 4.04 32.81
CA ILE A 768 17.26 4.64 33.59
C ILE A 768 15.97 4.80 32.78
N GLY A 769 14.85 4.82 33.46
CA GLY A 769 13.54 5.18 32.92
C GLY A 769 13.00 6.43 33.58
N TYR A 770 12.29 7.26 32.82
CA TYR A 770 11.73 8.51 33.32
C TYR A 770 10.30 8.31 33.84
N GLY A 771 10.02 8.89 35.01
CA GLY A 771 8.66 9.11 35.52
C GLY A 771 8.06 10.44 35.00
N PRO A 772 6.84 10.80 35.43
CA PRO A 772 6.14 12.03 35.02
C PRO A 772 6.95 13.32 35.27
N ASN A 773 7.77 13.34 36.33
CA ASN A 773 8.56 14.49 36.75
C ASN A 773 10.01 14.48 36.23
N GLY A 774 10.30 13.69 35.18
CA GLY A 774 11.62 13.67 34.55
C GLY A 774 12.69 13.05 35.45
N VAL A 775 13.85 13.70 35.56
CA VAL A 775 15.02 13.17 36.28
C VAL A 775 14.81 13.08 37.80
N ALA A 776 13.92 13.90 38.36
CA ALA A 776 13.58 13.87 39.79
C ALA A 776 12.86 12.57 40.19
N ASP A 777 12.21 11.91 39.22
CA ASP A 777 11.38 10.72 39.42
C ASP A 777 11.82 9.58 38.48
N CYS A 778 13.12 9.51 38.17
CA CYS A 778 13.66 8.46 37.34
C CYS A 778 14.03 7.20 38.14
N GLU A 779 13.81 6.03 37.55
CA GLU A 779 14.17 4.73 38.13
C GLU A 779 15.36 4.11 37.38
N VAL A 780 16.25 3.43 38.11
CA VAL A 780 17.31 2.62 37.49
C VAL A 780 16.72 1.29 37.04
N ILE A 781 16.41 1.17 35.73
CA ILE A 781 15.82 -0.04 35.15
C ILE A 781 16.86 -1.16 35.04
N ARG A 782 18.08 -0.82 34.61
CA ARG A 782 19.20 -1.77 34.51
C ARG A 782 20.43 -1.17 35.18
N PRO A 783 20.85 -1.67 36.35
CA PRO A 783 22.04 -1.14 37.03
C PRO A 783 23.34 -1.48 36.29
N VAL A 784 23.30 -2.49 35.40
CA VAL A 784 24.41 -2.86 34.52
C VAL A 784 23.84 -3.24 33.15
N VAL A 785 24.31 -2.58 32.10
CA VAL A 785 24.07 -2.92 30.69
C VAL A 785 25.34 -3.60 30.19
N LYS A 786 25.23 -4.87 29.81
CA LYS A 786 26.36 -5.67 29.33
C LYS A 786 25.95 -6.50 28.12
N LEU A 787 26.80 -6.52 27.10
CA LEU A 787 26.72 -7.42 25.97
C LEU A 787 27.28 -8.79 26.34
N ALA A 788 26.72 -9.83 25.73
CA ALA A 788 27.04 -11.21 26.04
C ALA A 788 28.46 -11.57 25.57
N ASP A 789 29.19 -12.26 26.45
CA ASP A 789 30.51 -12.82 26.14
C ASP A 789 30.37 -14.12 25.33
N THR A 790 31.40 -14.46 24.54
CA THR A 790 31.46 -15.75 23.82
C THR A 790 31.45 -16.92 24.81
N PRO A 791 30.73 -18.04 24.56
CA PRO A 791 30.18 -18.50 23.27
C PRO A 791 28.68 -18.19 23.07
N PHE A 792 28.21 -16.98 23.38
CA PHE A 792 26.83 -16.59 23.11
C PHE A 792 26.58 -16.33 21.62
N LYS A 793 25.60 -17.04 21.02
CA LYS A 793 25.22 -16.83 19.61
C LYS A 793 24.29 -15.63 19.43
N THR A 794 24.78 -14.59 18.76
CA THR A 794 23.98 -13.42 18.37
C THR A 794 22.83 -13.79 17.44
N ARG A 795 21.70 -13.09 17.56
CA ARG A 795 20.50 -13.32 16.73
C ARG A 795 19.89 -12.06 16.13
N TYR A 796 20.44 -10.88 16.38
CA TYR A 796 19.87 -9.61 15.92
C TYR A 796 20.88 -8.86 15.09
N PHE A 797 20.43 -8.27 13.98
CA PHE A 797 21.23 -7.35 13.18
C PHE A 797 20.38 -6.16 12.72
N ALA A 798 21.05 -5.02 12.57
CA ALA A 798 20.50 -3.76 12.09
C ALA A 798 21.36 -3.25 10.90
N PRO A 799 20.90 -3.40 9.65
CA PRO A 799 21.57 -2.88 8.48
C PRO A 799 21.19 -1.41 8.28
N ALA A 800 22.01 -0.52 8.82
CA ALA A 800 21.78 0.93 8.86
C ALA A 800 21.25 1.52 7.55
N ASN A 801 21.79 1.06 6.41
CA ASN A 801 21.27 1.33 5.09
C ASN A 801 21.33 0.06 4.24
N LEU A 802 20.23 -0.71 4.23
CA LEU A 802 20.16 -1.97 3.47
C LEU A 802 20.36 -1.77 1.96
N ARG A 803 20.10 -0.57 1.42
CA ARG A 803 20.23 -0.30 -0.02
C ARG A 803 21.68 -0.42 -0.51
N HIS A 804 22.65 -0.15 0.35
CA HIS A 804 24.07 -0.34 0.02
C HIS A 804 24.42 -1.81 -0.30
N ALA A 805 23.55 -2.78 -0.01
CA ALA A 805 23.73 -4.17 -0.43
C ALA A 805 23.59 -4.36 -1.95
N ALA A 806 23.01 -3.39 -2.66
CA ALA A 806 23.04 -3.33 -4.12
C ALA A 806 24.39 -2.85 -4.66
N ASP A 807 25.06 -1.95 -3.93
CA ASP A 807 26.27 -1.26 -4.39
C ASP A 807 27.58 -1.96 -3.95
N ASP A 808 27.53 -2.75 -2.86
CA ASP A 808 28.71 -3.45 -2.32
C ASP A 808 28.42 -4.95 -2.17
N GLU A 809 29.08 -5.75 -3.00
CA GLU A 809 28.97 -7.22 -2.99
C GLU A 809 29.35 -7.83 -1.64
N ARG A 810 30.33 -7.26 -0.92
CA ARG A 810 30.75 -7.75 0.40
C ARG A 810 29.66 -7.50 1.43
N TYR A 811 29.04 -6.32 1.38
CA TYR A 811 27.90 -6.02 2.24
C TYR A 811 26.67 -6.87 1.87
N SER A 812 26.41 -7.08 0.58
CA SER A 812 25.37 -8.00 0.09
C SER A 812 25.56 -9.44 0.61
N ALA A 813 26.80 -9.93 0.59
CA ALA A 813 27.18 -11.22 1.12
C ALA A 813 26.98 -11.29 2.64
N LEU A 814 27.30 -10.22 3.37
CA LEU A 814 27.07 -10.12 4.80
C LEU A 814 25.57 -10.19 5.16
N ILE A 815 24.72 -9.43 4.46
CA ILE A 815 23.26 -9.48 4.64
C ILE A 815 22.72 -10.87 4.33
N THR A 816 23.15 -11.47 3.22
CA THR A 816 22.77 -12.84 2.82
C THR A 816 23.19 -13.85 3.88
N ARG A 817 24.35 -13.67 4.51
CA ARG A 817 24.82 -14.50 5.63
C ARG A 817 23.89 -14.37 6.83
N PHE A 818 23.54 -13.17 7.26
CA PHE A 818 22.60 -12.96 8.36
C PHE A 818 21.26 -13.67 8.10
N ILE A 819 20.73 -13.59 6.87
CA ILE A 819 19.50 -14.29 6.47
C ILE A 819 19.67 -15.81 6.54
N LYS A 820 20.74 -16.36 5.96
CA LYS A 820 21.02 -17.81 5.96
C LYS A 820 21.19 -18.37 7.38
N GLU A 821 21.84 -17.61 8.25
CA GLU A 821 22.07 -17.98 9.65
C GLU A 821 20.85 -17.71 10.56
N LYS A 822 19.75 -17.20 9.99
CA LYS A 822 18.47 -16.92 10.67
C LYS A 822 18.57 -15.83 11.74
N TYR A 823 19.36 -14.79 11.49
CA TYR A 823 19.31 -13.58 12.30
C TYR A 823 17.95 -12.89 12.09
N THR A 824 17.42 -12.31 13.15
CA THR A 824 16.21 -11.50 13.13
C THR A 824 16.60 -10.06 12.83
N LEU A 825 16.07 -9.52 11.73
CA LEU A 825 16.22 -8.11 11.38
C LEU A 825 15.55 -7.22 12.44
N ARG A 826 16.30 -6.26 12.98
CA ARG A 826 15.83 -5.24 13.93
C ARG A 826 16.32 -3.89 13.42
N TYR A 827 15.49 -3.26 12.61
CA TYR A 827 15.81 -2.04 11.90
C TYR A 827 14.58 -1.15 11.84
N CYS A 828 14.69 0.04 12.41
CA CYS A 828 13.69 1.09 12.32
C CYS A 828 14.22 2.35 11.64
N GLY A 829 15.42 2.31 11.05
CA GLY A 829 15.97 3.45 10.34
C GLY A 829 16.45 4.60 11.23
N GLY A 830 16.27 4.52 12.56
CA GLY A 830 16.89 5.41 13.54
C GLY A 830 18.12 4.77 14.15
N LEU A 831 19.23 5.52 14.25
CA LEU A 831 20.50 5.00 14.76
C LEU A 831 20.39 4.62 16.24
N VAL A 832 19.83 5.50 17.06
CA VAL A 832 19.63 5.28 18.51
C VAL A 832 18.76 4.07 18.83
N PRO A 833 17.50 3.95 18.38
CA PRO A 833 16.64 2.83 18.73
C PRO A 833 17.20 1.47 18.28
N ASP A 834 17.90 1.41 17.15
CA ASP A 834 18.49 0.17 16.64
C ASP A 834 19.70 -0.30 17.48
N ILE A 835 20.54 0.63 17.94
CA ILE A 835 21.67 0.33 18.84
C ILE A 835 21.17 -0.04 20.24
N VAL A 836 20.21 0.72 20.78
CA VAL A 836 19.68 0.47 22.12
C VAL A 836 18.98 -0.88 22.19
N HIS A 837 18.34 -1.33 21.10
CA HIS A 837 17.81 -2.68 21.04
C HIS A 837 18.91 -3.73 21.31
N ALA A 838 20.11 -3.61 20.72
CA ALA A 838 21.22 -4.53 20.95
C ALA A 838 21.71 -4.49 22.40
N LEU A 839 21.86 -3.30 22.97
CA LEU A 839 22.28 -3.09 24.37
C LEU A 839 21.28 -3.70 25.36
N VAL A 840 19.99 -3.46 25.16
CA VAL A 840 18.91 -3.97 26.01
C VAL A 840 18.74 -5.49 25.91
N LYS A 841 18.94 -6.06 24.72
CA LYS A 841 18.92 -7.52 24.52
C LYS A 841 20.21 -8.20 24.96
N GLY A 842 21.26 -7.43 25.26
CA GLY A 842 22.58 -7.95 25.59
C GLY A 842 23.29 -8.59 24.40
N HIS A 843 22.81 -8.43 23.17
CA HIS A 843 23.49 -8.92 21.97
C HIS A 843 22.91 -8.31 20.69
N GLY A 844 23.75 -8.15 19.68
CA GLY A 844 23.35 -7.64 18.36
C GLY A 844 24.51 -7.02 17.62
N VAL A 845 24.29 -6.68 16.35
CA VAL A 845 25.26 -5.93 15.54
C VAL A 845 24.54 -4.89 14.67
N TYR A 846 25.06 -3.67 14.67
CA TYR A 846 24.66 -2.57 13.81
C TYR A 846 25.75 -2.35 12.77
N VAL A 847 25.36 -2.24 11.49
CA VAL A 847 26.29 -2.15 10.37
C VAL A 847 25.89 -1.04 9.41
N MET A 848 26.67 0.04 9.44
CA MET A 848 26.69 1.13 8.46
C MET A 848 28.00 1.02 7.65
N PRO A 849 27.98 0.39 6.46
CA PRO A 849 29.18 0.26 5.63
C PRO A 849 29.55 1.60 4.97
N VAL A 850 30.82 1.74 4.56
CA VAL A 850 31.29 2.84 3.71
C VAL A 850 31.73 2.25 2.37
N THR A 851 31.13 2.72 1.28
CA THR A 851 31.34 2.20 -0.07
C THR A 851 32.01 3.24 -0.97
N PRO A 852 32.73 2.83 -2.04
CA PRO A 852 33.35 3.77 -2.99
C PRO A 852 32.27 4.47 -3.84
N GLY A 853 31.71 5.56 -3.32
CA GLY A 853 30.68 6.34 -4.01
C GLY A 853 29.73 7.11 -3.09
N VAL A 854 29.64 6.72 -1.81
CA VAL A 854 28.82 7.39 -0.80
C VAL A 854 29.72 7.89 0.32
N LEU A 855 29.68 9.21 0.57
CA LEU A 855 30.44 9.81 1.65
C LEU A 855 29.93 9.30 3.01
N PRO A 856 30.83 9.07 3.99
CA PRO A 856 30.41 8.71 5.34
C PRO A 856 29.51 9.80 5.93
N LYS A 857 28.42 9.38 6.59
CA LYS A 857 27.33 10.28 7.01
C LYS A 857 27.43 10.72 8.47
N LEU A 858 27.89 9.85 9.36
CA LEU A 858 27.89 10.06 10.82
C LEU A 858 29.11 10.87 11.26
N ARG A 859 28.92 11.86 12.14
CA ARG A 859 30.03 12.69 12.64
C ARG A 859 30.67 12.06 13.86
N PHE A 860 31.97 12.31 14.02
CA PHE A 860 32.74 11.72 15.12
C PHE A 860 32.29 12.22 16.49
N LEU A 861 32.15 13.54 16.65
CA LEU A 861 31.87 14.16 17.94
C LEU A 861 30.44 13.94 18.46
N TYR A 862 29.45 13.83 17.57
CA TYR A 862 28.04 13.85 17.95
C TYR A 862 27.44 12.45 18.05
N GLU A 863 27.77 11.55 17.12
CA GLU A 863 27.22 10.19 17.09
C GLU A 863 28.28 9.13 17.43
N LEU A 864 29.41 9.11 16.71
CA LEU A 864 30.32 7.95 16.72
C LEU A 864 31.05 7.76 18.05
N TYR A 865 31.68 8.79 18.59
CA TYR A 865 32.43 8.65 19.85
C TYR A 865 31.52 8.33 21.05
N PRO A 866 30.38 9.00 21.27
CA PRO A 866 29.44 8.63 22.33
C PRO A 866 28.93 7.19 22.23
N ILE A 867 28.55 6.75 21.01
CA ILE A 867 28.10 5.36 20.78
C ILE A 867 29.24 4.38 21.05
N ALA A 868 30.46 4.68 20.60
CA ALA A 868 31.61 3.81 20.80
C ALA A 868 31.96 3.65 22.28
N LEU A 869 31.93 4.75 23.05
CA LEU A 869 32.13 4.71 24.50
C LEU A 869 31.07 3.84 25.20
N ILE A 870 29.80 4.02 24.87
CA ILE A 870 28.71 3.19 25.42
C ILE A 870 28.90 1.72 25.09
N MET A 871 29.27 1.41 23.85
CA MET A 871 29.46 0.04 23.39
C MET A 871 30.63 -0.64 24.10
N GLU A 872 31.76 0.04 24.27
CA GLU A 872 32.93 -0.48 25.00
C GLU A 872 32.64 -0.66 26.50
N CYS A 873 31.98 0.29 27.16
CA CYS A 873 31.57 0.15 28.56
C CYS A 873 30.57 -1.00 28.77
N ALA A 874 29.78 -1.34 27.75
CA ALA A 874 28.91 -2.52 27.76
C ALA A 874 29.64 -3.83 27.42
N GLY A 875 30.95 -3.81 27.13
CA GLY A 875 31.75 -4.99 26.77
C GLY A 875 31.69 -5.40 25.29
N GLY A 876 31.17 -4.53 24.43
CA GLY A 876 31.17 -4.70 22.97
C GLY A 876 32.34 -3.99 22.29
N GLN A 877 32.21 -3.79 20.98
CA GLN A 877 33.20 -3.09 20.17
C GLN A 877 32.50 -2.14 19.17
N ALA A 878 33.16 -1.03 18.84
CA ALA A 878 32.76 -0.13 17.77
C ALA A 878 33.97 0.25 16.90
N ILE A 879 33.89 0.00 15.60
CA ILE A 879 34.98 0.21 14.63
C ILE A 879 34.50 1.02 13.42
N ASP A 880 35.46 1.66 12.76
CA ASP A 880 35.24 2.26 11.45
C ASP A 880 35.30 1.19 10.36
N PRO A 881 34.27 1.05 9.50
CA PRO A 881 34.26 0.08 8.40
C PRO A 881 35.29 0.36 7.30
N THR A 882 35.93 1.55 7.25
CA THR A 882 36.89 1.91 6.19
C THR A 882 38.27 1.30 6.39
N ASP A 883 38.77 1.25 7.63
CA ASP A 883 40.09 0.73 8.00
C ASP A 883 40.05 -0.33 9.11
N GLY A 884 38.86 -0.58 9.68
CA GLY A 884 38.63 -1.56 10.73
C GLY A 884 39.25 -1.20 12.06
N ARG A 885 39.67 0.06 12.26
CA ARG A 885 40.25 0.54 13.53
C ARG A 885 39.14 0.94 14.51
N PRO A 886 39.35 0.76 15.82
CA PRO A 886 38.44 1.25 16.85
C PRO A 886 38.17 2.75 16.69
N LEU A 887 36.92 3.16 16.85
CA LEU A 887 36.53 4.57 16.64
C LEU A 887 37.21 5.51 17.65
N LEU A 888 37.32 5.10 18.92
CA LEU A 888 37.91 5.93 19.97
C LEU A 888 39.42 6.17 19.81
N GLU A 889 40.12 5.35 19.01
CA GLU A 889 41.55 5.54 18.71
C GLU A 889 41.81 6.63 17.64
N LYS A 890 40.76 7.12 16.98
CA LYS A 890 40.88 8.17 15.97
C LYS A 890 40.76 9.54 16.64
N ILE A 891 41.63 10.48 16.26
CA ILE A 891 41.59 11.87 16.74
C ILE A 891 41.10 12.75 15.60
N GLN A 892 40.02 13.50 15.83
CA GLN A 892 39.50 14.47 14.86
C GLN A 892 40.05 15.86 15.12
N LYS A 893 40.42 16.57 14.04
CA LYS A 893 40.98 17.93 14.10
C LYS A 893 39.92 19.03 13.98
N ASP A 894 38.70 18.67 13.64
CA ASP A 894 37.56 19.55 13.48
C ASP A 894 36.27 18.84 13.91
N CYS A 895 35.15 19.57 13.86
CA CYS A 895 33.83 19.08 14.24
C CYS A 895 33.08 18.31 13.14
N ASP A 896 33.59 18.30 11.90
CA ASP A 896 32.88 17.71 10.73
C ASP A 896 33.54 16.43 10.21
N GLY A 897 34.53 15.88 10.94
CA GLY A 897 35.04 14.55 10.65
C GLY A 897 33.91 13.51 10.63
N ARG A 898 33.82 12.72 9.54
CA ARG A 898 32.79 11.70 9.35
C ARG A 898 33.38 10.31 9.12
N ALA A 899 32.64 9.28 9.57
CA ALA A 899 32.94 7.90 9.28
C ALA A 899 31.67 7.03 9.23
N GLY A 900 31.84 5.76 8.87
CA GLY A 900 30.80 4.75 9.06
C GLY A 900 30.84 4.17 10.47
N LEU A 901 30.00 3.16 10.72
CA LEU A 901 29.88 2.56 12.05
C LEU A 901 29.59 1.06 11.93
N ILE A 902 30.45 0.25 12.55
CA ILE A 902 30.13 -1.13 12.89
C ILE A 902 30.22 -1.25 14.40
N CYS A 903 29.12 -1.59 15.08
CA CYS A 903 29.14 -1.76 16.54
C CYS A 903 28.24 -2.89 17.02
N GLY A 904 28.62 -3.55 18.11
CA GLY A 904 27.87 -4.65 18.68
C GLY A 904 28.72 -5.59 19.54
N THR A 905 28.31 -6.85 19.63
CA THR A 905 29.09 -7.90 20.30
C THR A 905 30.43 -8.10 19.59
N THR A 906 31.50 -8.27 20.37
CA THR A 906 32.89 -8.36 19.87
C THR A 906 33.09 -9.47 18.82
N GLU A 907 32.38 -10.60 18.96
CA GLU A 907 32.40 -11.67 17.96
C GLU A 907 31.79 -11.24 16.62
N GLU A 908 30.62 -10.60 16.63
CA GLU A 908 29.96 -10.14 15.41
C GLU A 908 30.71 -9.01 14.74
N VAL A 909 31.24 -8.06 15.51
CA VAL A 909 32.06 -6.98 14.95
C VAL A 909 33.28 -7.55 14.24
N ARG A 910 33.92 -8.58 14.80
CA ARG A 910 35.03 -9.29 14.14
C ARG A 910 34.59 -9.99 12.86
N ILE A 911 33.43 -10.66 12.88
CA ILE A 911 32.86 -11.32 11.70
C ILE A 911 32.56 -10.31 10.59
N VAL A 912 31.89 -9.20 10.92
CA VAL A 912 31.55 -8.13 9.97
C VAL A 912 32.82 -7.51 9.41
N LYS A 913 33.81 -7.23 10.26
CA LYS A 913 35.12 -6.72 9.86
C LYS A 913 35.78 -7.63 8.82
N GLN A 914 35.83 -8.94 9.08
CA GLN A 914 36.42 -9.91 8.16
C GLN A 914 35.67 -9.95 6.81
N VAL A 915 34.34 -9.88 6.82
CA VAL A 915 33.57 -9.93 5.57
C VAL A 915 33.75 -8.65 4.74
N LEU A 916 33.77 -7.47 5.38
CA LEU A 916 33.84 -6.19 4.67
C LEU A 916 35.26 -5.80 4.27
N LEU A 917 36.25 -6.06 5.12
CA LEU A 917 37.63 -5.59 4.93
C LEU A 917 38.61 -6.66 4.44
N GLY A 918 38.26 -7.95 4.54
CA GLY A 918 39.13 -9.08 4.19
C GLY A 918 39.85 -9.65 5.40
#